data_AF-A0A3M1QWT3-F1
#
_entry.id   AF-A0A3M1QWT3-F1
#
_cell.length_a   1.000
_cell.length_b   1.000
_cell.length_c   1.000
_cell.angle_alpha   90.00
_cell.angle_beta   90.00
_cell.angle_gamma   90.00
#
_symmetry.space_group_name_H-M   'P 1'
#
loop_
_entity.id
_entity.type
_entity.pdbx_description
1 polymer ?
#
loop_
_entity_poly.entity_id
_entity_poly.type
_entity_poly.pdbx_seq_one_letter_code
_entity_poly.pdbx_strand_id
1 'polypeptide(L)'
;MVILTPPDEKETLSYLVQTFHQHNRTVLLETTCVEQALWGKEAGVDGVIAKGHEAGGRVGEETTFILLQRLLNQVSLPVWAQGGIGLHTAGACYAAGAAGIVLDTQLLLTRESPLSAEAKESIARMDGSETICLGAELGETYRVYTRPGLPAVEELRQKAQALMQHPDAQADTLNLWRREVQSRVGWEREQAWLLGQDAAFAASLARRFRTVGGVLEGIREAIETHVRIAQALRPLDEGSPLARAHGTRYPVVQGPMTRVSDRAAFAAKVAEGGGLPFLALALLRAPEIEPLLAETRQLLGDRPWGVGILGFVPQELRQEQLEVIRNYRPPFALIAGGRPDQAALLEQEGIPTYLHVPSPGLLRMFLENGARRFVFEGRECGGHVGPRSSFVLWNTMIDELLEALPPDKLSQCHILFAGGIHDALSSAMVATMAAPLAERGVKIGVLLGTAYLFTQEAIETGAITRRFQEEAIRCSQTVLLETGPGHATRCAITPYVSLFQQEKARLLQRNLPAEEIRTVLEDLNLGRLRIASKGITRHQRYGQDPQAPKFVTVSEEEQYKQGMYMIGQVAALRDRPCTIPQLHHDVSVKGSERLAALPLPAKRSVWVSSQGRSSDIAIVGMSCLLPKAPDLQTYWENILHKVDAITEVPQDRWDWQRYFDPDRKARDKVYSKWGGFIDPIPFDPTRYGIPPNTLRSIDPLQLLTLELVHKALEDAGYLDRPFPREHTSVILGVGGGSGDLGQQYTLRSGLPMLFDDLPAEVWTRLPEWTEDSFAGILLNVAAGRVANRFDFGGVNYTVDAACASSLAAVYLAVRELEDGTSDMVIVGGADTVQSPFAYFCFSKTQALSPRGRCRPFDAEADGIVISEGIAILVLKRLADAERDGDRIYAVIKAVAGSSDGRDKGLTAPRPEGQIRALRRAYAKAGFSPATVGLIEAHGTGTVAGDRAEVE
;
A
#
# COMPACT_ATOMS: atom_id res chain seq x y z
N MET A 1 23.86 4.30 4.31
CA MET A 1 23.44 2.90 4.49
C MET A 1 24.03 2.09 3.35
N VAL A 2 24.51 0.89 3.64
CA VAL A 2 25.04 -0.08 2.67
C VAL A 2 24.34 -1.41 2.94
N ILE A 3 23.92 -2.10 1.89
CA ILE A 3 23.37 -3.46 1.99
C ILE A 3 24.42 -4.40 1.41
N LEU A 4 24.86 -5.36 2.21
CA LEU A 4 25.81 -6.40 1.79
C LEU A 4 25.05 -7.68 1.50
N THR A 5 25.48 -8.41 0.48
CA THR A 5 25.18 -9.84 0.34
C THR A 5 26.25 -10.64 1.08
N PRO A 6 25.93 -11.82 1.62
CA PRO A 6 26.88 -12.61 2.39
C PRO A 6 27.98 -13.14 1.45
N PRO A 7 29.26 -12.81 1.73
CA PRO A 7 30.39 -13.36 0.98
C PRO A 7 30.60 -14.84 1.34
N ASP A 8 31.47 -15.51 0.57
CA ASP A 8 31.78 -16.93 0.80
C ASP A 8 32.57 -17.16 2.10
N GLU A 9 33.34 -16.16 2.53
CA GLU A 9 34.21 -16.21 3.71
C GLU A 9 33.75 -15.22 4.78
N LYS A 10 33.61 -15.70 6.03
CA LYS A 10 33.16 -14.90 7.18
C LYS A 10 34.14 -13.78 7.54
N GLU A 11 35.42 -13.99 7.32
CA GLU A 11 36.49 -13.00 7.51
C GLU A 11 36.32 -11.81 6.56
N THR A 12 35.94 -12.08 5.31
CA THR A 12 35.66 -11.05 4.30
C THR A 12 34.48 -10.18 4.73
N LEU A 13 33.42 -10.78 5.29
CA LEU A 13 32.29 -10.02 5.82
C LEU A 13 32.73 -9.08 6.95
N SER A 14 33.52 -9.58 7.89
CA SER A 14 34.02 -8.81 9.04
C SER A 14 34.87 -7.61 8.59
N TYR A 15 35.74 -7.83 7.60
CA TYR A 15 36.55 -6.76 7.01
C TYR A 15 35.69 -5.68 6.34
N LEU A 16 34.68 -6.07 5.55
CA LEU A 16 33.78 -5.13 4.87
C LEU A 16 32.99 -4.30 5.88
N VAL A 17 32.43 -4.93 6.92
CA VAL A 17 31.66 -4.23 7.97
C VAL A 17 32.53 -3.19 8.67
N GLN A 18 33.73 -3.58 9.12
CA GLN A 18 34.68 -2.65 9.74
C GLN A 18 35.04 -1.48 8.82
N THR A 19 35.26 -1.76 7.54
CA THR A 19 35.59 -0.75 6.54
C THR A 19 34.45 0.26 6.37
N PHE A 20 33.19 -0.18 6.29
CA PHE A 20 32.04 0.72 6.15
C PHE A 20 31.73 1.49 7.45
N HIS A 21 31.92 0.87 8.61
CA HIS A 21 31.79 1.52 9.91
C HIS A 21 32.82 2.63 10.11
N GLN A 22 34.08 2.44 9.67
CA GLN A 22 35.10 3.50 9.66
C GLN A 22 34.68 4.74 8.85
N HIS A 23 33.76 4.57 7.89
CA HIS A 23 33.19 5.64 7.07
C HIS A 23 31.80 6.12 7.57
N ASN A 24 31.45 5.81 8.82
CA ASN A 24 30.16 6.16 9.44
C ASN A 24 28.94 5.72 8.61
N ARG A 25 29.00 4.53 8.00
CA ARG A 25 27.87 3.96 7.24
C ARG A 25 27.19 2.87 8.05
N THR A 26 25.86 2.94 8.15
CA THR A 26 25.03 1.80 8.59
C THR A 26 25.12 0.65 7.59
N VAL A 27 25.34 -0.56 8.08
CA VAL A 27 25.49 -1.79 7.28
C VAL A 27 24.36 -2.75 7.60
N LEU A 28 23.58 -3.12 6.59
CA LEU A 28 22.60 -4.19 6.66
C LEU A 28 23.10 -5.40 5.87
N LEU A 29 22.87 -6.61 6.37
CA LEU A 29 23.19 -7.84 5.66
C LEU A 29 21.93 -8.48 5.09
N GLU A 30 21.88 -8.68 3.78
CA GLU A 30 20.88 -9.53 3.13
C GLU A 30 21.15 -10.99 3.49
N THR A 31 20.16 -11.68 4.04
CA THR A 31 20.30 -13.06 4.52
C THR A 31 19.16 -13.92 4.00
N THR A 32 19.49 -15.11 3.52
CA THR A 32 18.53 -16.10 3.02
C THR A 32 18.39 -17.30 3.96
N CYS A 33 19.18 -17.35 5.03
CA CYS A 33 19.09 -18.36 6.09
C CYS A 33 19.61 -17.81 7.43
N VAL A 34 19.32 -18.54 8.50
CA VAL A 34 19.73 -18.22 9.87
C VAL A 34 21.26 -18.14 10.03
N GLU A 35 22.00 -19.04 9.39
CA GLU A 35 23.47 -19.10 9.53
C GLU A 35 24.14 -17.81 9.06
N GLN A 36 23.71 -17.26 7.93
CA GLN A 36 24.19 -15.98 7.42
C GLN A 36 23.88 -14.82 8.36
N ALA A 37 22.72 -14.82 9.02
CA ALA A 37 22.36 -13.80 10.00
C ALA A 37 23.22 -13.88 11.27
N LEU A 38 23.58 -15.10 11.70
CA LEU A 38 24.53 -15.30 12.81
C LEU A 38 25.94 -14.79 12.43
N TRP A 39 26.40 -15.06 11.20
CA TRP A 39 27.66 -14.50 10.72
C TRP A 39 27.64 -12.98 10.70
N GLY A 40 26.55 -12.36 10.24
CA GLY A 40 26.36 -10.91 10.28
C GLY A 40 26.43 -10.35 11.70
N LYS A 41 25.76 -11.01 12.66
CA LYS A 41 25.81 -10.64 14.07
C LYS A 41 27.23 -10.69 14.63
N GLU A 42 27.99 -11.73 14.31
CA GLU A 42 29.38 -11.86 14.74
C GLU A 42 30.30 -10.82 14.07
N ALA A 43 30.03 -10.48 12.80
CA ALA A 43 30.76 -9.46 12.07
C ALA A 43 30.41 -8.02 12.52
N GLY A 44 29.34 -7.84 13.30
CA GLY A 44 28.93 -6.55 13.86
C GLY A 44 28.05 -5.70 12.94
N VAL A 45 27.23 -6.30 12.07
CA VAL A 45 26.28 -5.54 11.22
C VAL A 45 25.22 -4.82 12.07
N ASP A 46 24.67 -3.72 11.57
CA ASP A 46 23.66 -2.91 12.27
C ASP A 46 22.25 -3.54 12.18
N GLY A 47 22.04 -4.46 11.24
CA GLY A 47 20.77 -5.14 11.03
C GLY A 47 20.83 -6.18 9.90
N VAL A 48 19.77 -6.97 9.77
CA VAL A 48 19.67 -8.02 8.75
C VAL A 48 18.38 -7.89 7.95
N ILE A 49 18.43 -8.28 6.67
CA ILE A 49 17.26 -8.41 5.81
C ILE A 49 16.95 -9.90 5.65
N ALA A 50 15.78 -10.32 6.12
CA ALA A 50 15.21 -11.64 5.90
C ALA A 50 14.67 -11.72 4.47
N LYS A 51 15.47 -12.22 3.53
CA LYS A 51 15.07 -12.38 2.13
C LYS A 51 14.48 -13.76 1.90
N GLY A 52 13.16 -13.79 1.79
CA GLY A 52 12.40 -15.03 1.64
C GLY A 52 12.55 -15.67 0.26
N HIS A 53 12.23 -16.96 0.23
CA HIS A 53 12.20 -17.81 -0.97
C HIS A 53 11.36 -17.22 -2.11
N GLU A 54 10.35 -16.41 -1.82
CA GLU A 54 9.46 -15.77 -2.79
C GLU A 54 10.01 -14.47 -3.41
N ALA A 55 11.10 -13.91 -2.88
CA ALA A 55 11.72 -12.68 -3.38
C ALA A 55 12.42 -12.90 -4.74
N GLY A 56 12.74 -11.81 -5.45
CA GLY A 56 13.52 -11.88 -6.70
C GLY A 56 15.03 -12.07 -6.46
N GLY A 57 15.70 -12.77 -7.38
CA GLY A 57 17.16 -12.92 -7.34
C GLY A 57 17.63 -14.06 -6.42
N ARG A 58 18.78 -13.88 -5.75
CA ARG A 58 19.36 -14.89 -4.85
C ARG A 58 18.43 -15.12 -3.65
N VAL A 59 18.01 -16.37 -3.42
CA VAL A 59 17.06 -16.75 -2.37
C VAL A 59 17.47 -18.05 -1.67
N GLY A 60 16.87 -18.29 -0.50
CA GLY A 60 17.00 -19.54 0.26
C GLY A 60 15.75 -20.39 0.15
N GLU A 61 15.67 -21.46 0.95
CA GLU A 61 14.52 -22.37 0.99
C GLU A 61 13.35 -21.84 1.84
N GLU A 62 13.64 -20.97 2.81
CA GLU A 62 12.65 -20.47 3.75
C GLU A 62 11.92 -19.26 3.18
N THR A 63 10.59 -19.28 3.23
CA THR A 63 9.78 -18.12 2.83
C THR A 63 9.95 -16.98 3.83
N THR A 64 9.62 -15.74 3.45
CA THR A 64 9.72 -14.59 4.36
C THR A 64 8.93 -14.83 5.64
N PHE A 65 7.76 -15.47 5.54
CA PHE A 65 6.94 -15.82 6.69
C PHE A 65 7.66 -16.73 7.68
N ILE A 66 8.47 -17.70 7.22
CA ILE A 66 9.22 -18.62 8.07
C ILE A 66 10.54 -17.98 8.55
N LEU A 67 11.32 -17.42 7.62
CA LEU A 67 12.65 -16.88 7.91
C LEU A 67 12.58 -15.73 8.92
N LEU A 68 11.60 -14.82 8.78
CA LEU A 68 11.42 -13.71 9.72
C LEU A 68 11.20 -14.21 11.15
N GLN A 69 10.35 -15.23 11.34
CA GLN A 69 10.10 -15.82 12.66
C GLN A 69 11.37 -16.45 13.25
N ARG A 70 12.16 -17.15 12.43
CA ARG A 70 13.43 -17.76 12.88
C ARG A 70 14.45 -16.69 13.27
N LEU A 71 14.61 -15.64 12.47
CA LEU A 71 15.57 -14.58 12.74
C LEU A 71 15.20 -13.80 14.00
N LEU A 72 13.94 -13.40 14.16
CA LEU A 72 13.49 -12.67 15.36
C LEU A 72 13.72 -13.46 16.66
N ASN A 73 13.70 -14.80 16.60
CA ASN A 73 13.97 -15.66 17.76
C ASN A 73 15.46 -15.91 18.01
N GLN A 74 16.33 -15.75 17.00
CA GLN A 74 17.74 -16.18 17.08
C GLN A 74 18.75 -15.04 17.07
N VAL A 75 18.41 -13.91 16.44
CA VAL A 75 19.26 -12.72 16.42
C VAL A 75 18.59 -11.56 17.16
N SER A 76 19.38 -10.84 17.94
CA SER A 76 18.94 -9.64 18.65
C SER A 76 19.04 -8.37 17.81
N LEU A 77 19.39 -8.51 16.52
CA LEU A 77 19.54 -7.40 15.58
C LEU A 77 18.16 -6.99 15.03
N PRO A 78 17.98 -5.72 14.65
CA PRO A 78 16.81 -5.31 13.88
C PRO A 78 16.71 -6.11 12.55
N VAL A 79 15.53 -6.65 12.26
CA VAL A 79 15.27 -7.49 11.09
C VAL A 79 14.30 -6.78 10.14
N TRP A 80 14.68 -6.61 8.87
CA TRP A 80 13.79 -6.17 7.79
C TRP A 80 13.28 -7.37 7.01
N ALA A 81 12.04 -7.35 6.54
CA ALA A 81 11.48 -8.41 5.71
C ALA A 81 11.51 -8.05 4.21
N GLN A 82 11.97 -8.97 3.36
CA GLN A 82 11.97 -8.83 1.89
C GLN A 82 11.42 -10.09 1.23
N GLY A 83 10.51 -9.91 0.27
CA GLY A 83 9.80 -11.02 -0.39
C GLY A 83 8.39 -11.18 0.16
N GLY A 84 7.39 -11.21 -0.72
CA GLY A 84 5.99 -11.41 -0.31
C GLY A 84 5.38 -10.20 0.41
N ILE A 85 6.00 -9.02 0.29
CA ILE A 85 5.54 -7.80 0.95
C ILE A 85 4.52 -7.07 0.08
N GLY A 86 3.31 -6.94 0.58
CA GLY A 86 2.20 -6.20 -0.02
C GLY A 86 1.45 -5.38 1.03
N LEU A 87 0.29 -4.86 0.66
CA LEU A 87 -0.50 -3.97 1.52
C LEU A 87 -0.90 -4.62 2.85
N HIS A 88 -1.19 -5.93 2.84
CA HIS A 88 -1.65 -6.65 4.03
C HIS A 88 -0.51 -7.32 4.79
N THR A 89 0.46 -7.89 4.08
CA THR A 89 1.60 -8.60 4.70
C THR A 89 2.62 -7.66 5.34
N ALA A 90 2.66 -6.38 4.95
CA ALA A 90 3.43 -5.37 5.67
C ALA A 90 2.98 -5.25 7.15
N GLY A 91 1.67 -5.22 7.39
CA GLY A 91 1.10 -5.25 8.75
C GLY A 91 1.46 -6.52 9.50
N ALA A 92 1.44 -7.68 8.84
CA ALA A 92 1.91 -8.94 9.42
C ALA A 92 3.39 -8.88 9.85
N CYS A 93 4.28 -8.34 9.01
CA CYS A 93 5.69 -8.19 9.35
C CYS A 93 5.89 -7.26 10.56
N TYR A 94 5.12 -6.17 10.64
CA TYR A 94 5.13 -5.29 11.80
C TYR A 94 4.65 -6.03 13.07
N ALA A 95 3.56 -6.78 13.00
CA ALA A 95 3.05 -7.60 14.11
C ALA A 95 4.03 -8.70 14.56
N ALA A 96 4.86 -9.19 13.64
CA ALA A 96 5.94 -10.11 13.99
C ALA A 96 7.00 -9.42 14.88
N GLY A 97 7.25 -8.13 14.64
CA GLY A 97 8.33 -7.36 15.26
C GLY A 97 9.45 -6.98 14.28
N ALA A 98 9.20 -7.01 12.97
CA ALA A 98 10.15 -6.53 11.99
C ALA A 98 10.43 -5.02 12.19
N ALA A 99 11.70 -4.63 12.07
CA ALA A 99 12.13 -3.23 12.13
C ALA A 99 11.70 -2.43 10.88
N GLY A 100 11.43 -3.13 9.78
CA GLY A 100 10.90 -2.56 8.55
C GLY A 100 10.68 -3.63 7.48
N ILE A 101 10.37 -3.15 6.28
CA ILE A 101 10.17 -3.97 5.09
C ILE A 101 11.02 -3.42 3.94
N VAL A 102 11.31 -4.25 2.95
CA VAL A 102 11.99 -3.88 1.71
C VAL A 102 11.02 -4.11 0.56
N LEU A 103 10.85 -3.08 -0.28
CA LEU A 103 10.06 -3.14 -1.51
C LEU A 103 11.01 -3.03 -2.71
N ASP A 104 10.77 -3.85 -3.72
CA ASP A 104 11.51 -3.85 -4.98
C ASP A 104 10.56 -4.01 -6.17
N THR A 105 10.18 -5.25 -6.49
CA THR A 105 9.39 -5.65 -7.64
C THR A 105 7.96 -5.10 -7.60
N GLN A 106 7.44 -4.82 -6.41
CA GLN A 106 6.13 -4.21 -6.19
C GLN A 106 6.04 -2.78 -6.77
N LEU A 107 7.17 -2.10 -6.90
CA LEU A 107 7.23 -0.71 -7.35
C LEU A 107 7.38 -0.60 -8.87
N LEU A 108 7.61 -1.71 -9.58
CA LEU A 108 8.00 -1.73 -11.00
C LEU A 108 6.92 -1.21 -11.96
N LEU A 109 5.67 -1.08 -11.52
CA LEU A 109 4.57 -0.52 -12.33
C LEU A 109 4.16 0.89 -11.91
N THR A 110 4.82 1.49 -10.91
CA THR A 110 4.61 2.90 -10.55
C THR A 110 5.07 3.83 -11.67
N ARG A 111 4.57 5.07 -11.65
CA ARG A 111 4.86 6.11 -12.64
C ARG A 111 6.37 6.33 -12.84
N GLU A 112 7.14 6.27 -11.76
CA GLU A 112 8.59 6.49 -11.75
C GLU A 112 9.39 5.35 -12.41
N SER A 113 8.76 4.20 -12.68
CA SER A 113 9.44 3.03 -13.23
C SER A 113 10.01 3.29 -14.64
N PRO A 114 11.31 3.07 -14.86
CA PRO A 114 11.97 3.25 -16.16
C PRO A 114 11.75 2.08 -17.12
N LEU A 115 10.97 1.05 -16.73
CA LEU A 115 10.75 -0.12 -17.55
C LEU A 115 10.03 0.19 -18.86
N SER A 116 10.33 -0.59 -19.89
CA SER A 116 9.63 -0.54 -21.18
C SER A 116 8.15 -0.93 -21.03
N ALA A 117 7.31 -0.49 -21.97
CA ALA A 117 5.89 -0.84 -21.99
C ALA A 117 5.66 -2.36 -22.04
N GLU A 118 6.47 -3.11 -22.81
CA GLU A 118 6.38 -4.57 -22.90
C GLU A 118 6.70 -5.26 -21.56
N ALA A 119 7.74 -4.79 -20.84
CA ALA A 119 8.07 -5.31 -19.52
C ALA A 119 6.95 -5.01 -18.52
N LYS A 120 6.40 -3.78 -18.55
CA LYS A 120 5.26 -3.38 -17.70
C LYS A 120 4.01 -4.24 -17.97
N GLU A 121 3.70 -4.52 -19.23
CA GLU A 121 2.56 -5.38 -19.61
C GLU A 121 2.74 -6.82 -19.15
N SER A 122 3.96 -7.36 -19.25
CA SER A 122 4.27 -8.71 -18.77
C SER A 122 4.14 -8.82 -17.25
N ILE A 123 4.69 -7.87 -16.51
CA ILE A 123 4.60 -7.82 -15.04
C ILE A 123 3.14 -7.62 -14.59
N ALA A 124 2.36 -6.80 -15.30
CA ALA A 124 0.97 -6.52 -14.94
C ALA A 124 0.04 -7.74 -15.00
N ARG A 125 0.45 -8.82 -15.69
CA ARG A 125 -0.31 -10.07 -15.81
C ARG A 125 0.11 -11.14 -14.79
N MET A 126 1.18 -10.92 -14.04
CA MET A 126 1.70 -11.91 -13.11
C MET A 126 0.73 -12.17 -11.96
N ASP A 127 0.56 -13.45 -11.60
CA ASP A 127 -0.17 -13.89 -10.42
C ASP A 127 0.75 -14.56 -9.37
N GLY A 128 2.05 -14.56 -9.64
CA GLY A 128 3.11 -15.09 -8.78
C GLY A 128 3.52 -16.53 -9.12
N SER A 129 2.83 -17.19 -10.05
CA SER A 129 3.20 -18.54 -10.54
C SER A 129 4.23 -18.53 -11.67
N GLU A 130 4.47 -17.37 -12.28
CA GLU A 130 5.35 -17.18 -13.44
C GLU A 130 6.83 -17.05 -13.05
N THR A 131 7.22 -17.60 -11.91
CA THR A 131 8.61 -17.60 -11.44
C THR A 131 9.07 -18.99 -11.06
N ILE A 132 10.36 -19.26 -11.28
CA ILE A 132 11.00 -20.54 -10.95
C ILE A 132 12.30 -20.29 -10.18
N CYS A 133 12.77 -21.31 -9.49
CA CYS A 133 14.07 -21.33 -8.84
C CYS A 133 15.06 -22.13 -9.69
N LEU A 134 16.27 -21.62 -9.87
CA LEU A 134 17.36 -22.24 -10.61
C LEU A 134 18.59 -22.39 -9.72
N GLY A 135 19.33 -23.50 -9.84
CA GLY A 135 20.61 -23.71 -9.17
C GLY A 135 20.54 -24.18 -7.72
N ALA A 136 19.38 -24.64 -7.25
CA ALA A 136 19.22 -25.16 -5.88
C ALA A 136 20.16 -26.33 -5.58
N GLU A 137 20.38 -27.19 -6.58
CA GLU A 137 21.27 -28.35 -6.50
C GLU A 137 22.75 -27.96 -6.46
N LEU A 138 23.08 -26.74 -6.88
CA LEU A 138 24.44 -26.20 -6.87
C LEU A 138 24.79 -25.49 -5.55
N GLY A 139 23.82 -25.33 -4.64
CA GLY A 139 23.99 -24.66 -3.35
C GLY A 139 23.65 -23.17 -3.35
N GLU A 140 23.32 -22.57 -4.50
CA GLU A 140 22.86 -21.19 -4.57
C GLU A 140 21.71 -21.00 -5.56
N THR A 141 20.55 -20.68 -5.00
CA THR A 141 19.29 -20.59 -5.74
C THR A 141 19.00 -19.16 -6.20
N TYR A 142 18.60 -19.01 -7.47
CA TYR A 142 18.08 -17.77 -8.03
C TYR A 142 16.63 -17.92 -8.46
N ARG A 143 15.75 -17.05 -7.95
CA ARG A 143 14.38 -16.91 -8.44
C ARG A 143 14.32 -15.92 -9.59
N VAL A 144 13.74 -16.38 -10.70
CA VAL A 144 13.62 -15.61 -11.95
C VAL A 144 12.23 -15.74 -12.55
N TYR A 145 11.82 -14.72 -13.30
CA TYR A 145 10.64 -14.78 -14.17
C TYR A 145 10.83 -15.82 -15.27
N THR A 146 9.77 -16.55 -15.60
CA THR A 146 9.78 -17.52 -16.70
C THR A 146 8.52 -17.41 -17.54
N ARG A 147 8.69 -17.61 -18.86
CA ARG A 147 7.60 -17.81 -19.82
C ARG A 147 8.04 -18.85 -20.85
N PRO A 148 7.10 -19.59 -21.48
CA PRO A 148 7.44 -20.53 -22.53
C PRO A 148 8.31 -19.88 -23.62
N GLY A 149 9.44 -20.51 -23.95
CA GLY A 149 10.36 -20.05 -24.99
C GLY A 149 11.29 -18.90 -24.59
N LEU A 150 11.48 -18.61 -23.29
CA LEU A 150 12.48 -17.62 -22.84
C LEU A 150 13.91 -18.21 -22.88
N PRO A 151 14.79 -17.80 -23.82
CA PRO A 151 16.06 -18.48 -24.07
C PRO A 151 17.01 -18.45 -22.88
N ALA A 152 17.16 -17.28 -22.22
CA ALA A 152 18.07 -17.15 -21.08
C ALA A 152 17.75 -18.12 -19.93
N VAL A 153 16.47 -18.38 -19.67
CA VAL A 153 16.07 -19.31 -18.60
C VAL A 153 16.36 -20.76 -18.97
N GLU A 154 16.12 -21.16 -20.21
CA GLU A 154 16.44 -22.52 -20.67
C GLU A 154 17.94 -22.77 -20.73
N GLU A 155 18.73 -21.78 -21.17
CA GLU A 155 20.19 -21.86 -21.12
C GLU A 155 20.70 -21.99 -19.68
N LEU A 156 20.17 -21.20 -18.74
CA LEU A 156 20.55 -21.31 -17.33
C LEU A 156 20.19 -22.68 -16.74
N ARG A 157 19.05 -23.27 -17.12
CA ARG A 157 18.69 -24.64 -16.72
C ARG A 157 19.69 -25.66 -17.26
N GLN A 158 20.02 -25.59 -18.54
CA GLN A 158 20.99 -26.51 -19.17
C GLN A 158 22.38 -26.36 -18.53
N LYS A 159 22.81 -25.13 -18.26
CA LYS A 159 24.08 -24.84 -17.58
C LYS A 159 24.12 -25.39 -16.16
N ALA A 160 23.04 -25.19 -15.39
CA ALA A 160 22.95 -25.77 -14.06
C ALA A 160 23.06 -27.29 -14.09
N GLN A 161 22.35 -27.95 -15.02
CA GLN A 161 22.40 -29.40 -15.20
C GLN A 161 23.79 -29.89 -15.64
N ALA A 162 24.49 -29.16 -16.51
CA ALA A 162 25.84 -29.50 -16.95
C ALA A 162 26.87 -29.39 -15.80
N LEU A 163 26.78 -28.33 -14.99
CA LEU A 163 27.63 -28.14 -13.81
C LEU A 163 27.42 -29.23 -12.75
N MET A 164 26.21 -29.78 -12.64
CA MET A 164 25.95 -30.94 -11.77
C MET A 164 26.61 -32.23 -12.26
N GLN A 165 26.79 -32.41 -13.57
CA GLN A 165 27.34 -33.64 -14.15
C GLN A 165 28.87 -33.70 -14.13
N HIS A 166 29.53 -32.55 -14.10
CA HIS A 166 30.99 -32.41 -14.02
C HIS A 166 31.39 -31.50 -12.86
N PRO A 167 31.23 -31.95 -11.59
CA PRO A 167 31.65 -31.16 -10.46
C PRO A 167 33.19 -31.07 -10.42
N ASP A 168 33.73 -29.88 -10.72
CA ASP A 168 35.05 -29.45 -10.25
C ASP A 168 35.02 -29.25 -8.72
N ALA A 169 36.06 -28.68 -8.10
CA ALA A 169 35.98 -28.30 -6.69
C ALA A 169 34.73 -27.42 -6.45
N GLN A 170 33.97 -27.69 -5.37
CA GLN A 170 32.65 -27.09 -5.11
C GLN A 170 32.64 -25.55 -5.18
N ALA A 171 33.72 -24.90 -4.73
CA ALA A 171 33.87 -23.45 -4.80
C ALA A 171 34.00 -22.92 -6.24
N ASP A 172 34.66 -23.66 -7.14
CA ASP A 172 34.78 -23.29 -8.55
C ASP A 172 33.42 -23.42 -9.27
N THR A 173 32.64 -24.46 -8.94
CA THR A 173 31.29 -24.65 -9.49
C THR A 173 30.35 -23.50 -9.13
N LEU A 174 30.34 -23.03 -7.87
CA LEU A 174 29.51 -21.91 -7.43
C LEU A 174 29.91 -20.60 -8.11
N ASN A 175 31.22 -20.34 -8.24
CA ASN A 175 31.72 -19.16 -8.93
C ASN A 175 31.36 -19.15 -10.43
N LEU A 176 31.45 -20.30 -11.09
CA LEU A 176 30.99 -20.46 -12.48
C LEU A 176 29.49 -20.22 -12.59
N TRP A 177 28.69 -20.78 -11.68
CA TRP A 177 27.24 -20.60 -11.66
C TRP A 177 26.85 -19.12 -11.54
N ARG A 178 27.43 -18.40 -10.57
CA ARG A 178 27.19 -16.96 -10.39
C ARG A 178 27.53 -16.16 -11.65
N ARG A 179 28.63 -16.47 -12.33
CA ARG A 179 29.03 -15.80 -13.58
C ARG A 179 28.02 -16.06 -14.71
N GLU A 180 27.55 -17.29 -14.86
CA GLU A 180 26.58 -17.67 -15.91
C GLU A 180 25.21 -17.01 -15.68
N VAL A 181 24.79 -16.85 -14.41
CA VAL A 181 23.60 -16.06 -14.03
C VAL A 181 23.84 -14.59 -14.36
N GLN A 182 24.94 -14.01 -13.89
CA GLN A 182 25.25 -12.59 -14.08
C GLN A 182 25.31 -12.18 -15.55
N SER A 183 25.78 -13.07 -16.45
CA SER A 183 25.87 -12.78 -17.88
C SER A 183 24.53 -12.82 -18.63
N ARG A 184 23.46 -13.30 -17.99
CA ARG A 184 22.13 -13.51 -18.62
C ARG A 184 21.00 -12.73 -17.98
N VAL A 185 21.23 -12.15 -16.80
CA VAL A 185 20.22 -11.34 -16.12
C VAL A 185 20.22 -9.90 -16.63
N GLY A 186 19.04 -9.32 -16.72
CA GLY A 186 18.85 -7.93 -17.13
C GLY A 186 17.38 -7.61 -17.33
N TRP A 187 17.07 -6.58 -18.10
CA TRP A 187 15.69 -6.10 -18.34
C TRP A 187 15.29 -6.16 -19.82
N GLU A 188 16.15 -6.67 -20.69
CA GLU A 188 15.82 -6.88 -22.10
C GLU A 188 14.93 -8.12 -22.29
N ARG A 189 14.29 -8.22 -23.46
CA ARG A 189 13.25 -9.22 -23.75
C ARG A 189 13.71 -10.68 -23.68
N GLU A 190 14.98 -10.93 -24.03
CA GLU A 190 15.58 -12.27 -24.08
C GLU A 190 16.33 -12.63 -22.79
N GLN A 191 16.56 -11.66 -21.90
CA GLN A 191 17.29 -11.84 -20.65
C GLN A 191 16.39 -12.40 -19.54
N ALA A 192 17.03 -12.98 -18.52
CA ALA A 192 16.34 -13.46 -17.32
C ALA A 192 16.06 -12.29 -16.37
N TRP A 193 14.79 -12.03 -16.07
CA TRP A 193 14.42 -11.00 -15.08
C TRP A 193 14.43 -11.58 -13.68
N LEU A 194 15.15 -10.94 -12.76
CA LEU A 194 15.20 -11.33 -11.34
C LEU A 194 13.93 -10.86 -10.60
N LEU A 195 12.79 -11.49 -10.92
CA LEU A 195 11.50 -11.18 -10.32
C LEU A 195 11.08 -12.24 -9.30
N GLY A 196 10.54 -11.77 -8.18
CA GLY A 196 9.89 -12.59 -7.16
C GLY A 196 8.43 -12.85 -7.50
N GLN A 197 7.80 -13.71 -6.70
CA GLN A 197 6.36 -13.98 -6.81
C GLN A 197 5.51 -12.74 -6.45
N ASP A 198 6.07 -11.86 -5.63
CA ASP A 198 5.49 -10.61 -5.16
C ASP A 198 5.43 -9.49 -6.19
N ALA A 199 6.02 -9.67 -7.37
CA ALA A 199 5.76 -8.84 -8.54
C ALA A 199 4.26 -8.82 -8.92
N ALA A 200 3.49 -9.85 -8.54
CA ALA A 200 2.04 -9.91 -8.69
C ALA A 200 1.30 -8.75 -7.99
N PHE A 201 1.90 -8.12 -6.97
CA PHE A 201 1.28 -6.99 -6.28
C PHE A 201 1.41 -5.67 -7.05
N ALA A 202 2.37 -5.57 -7.98
CA ALA A 202 2.74 -4.31 -8.61
C ALA A 202 1.57 -3.66 -9.36
N ALA A 203 0.73 -4.46 -10.01
CA ALA A 203 -0.40 -3.95 -10.80
C ALA A 203 -1.47 -3.31 -9.92
N SER A 204 -1.82 -3.96 -8.80
CA SER A 204 -2.79 -3.45 -7.85
C SER A 204 -2.28 -2.18 -7.17
N LEU A 205 -1.03 -2.19 -6.68
CA LEU A 205 -0.42 -1.06 -6.00
C LEU A 205 -0.27 0.15 -6.92
N ALA A 206 0.22 -0.05 -8.15
CA ALA A 206 0.33 1.03 -9.13
C ALA A 206 -1.03 1.61 -9.53
N ARG A 207 -2.07 0.78 -9.66
CA ARG A 207 -3.43 1.25 -9.96
C ARG A 207 -3.99 2.11 -8.82
N ARG A 208 -3.81 1.69 -7.57
CA ARG A 208 -4.33 2.36 -6.37
C ARG A 208 -3.56 3.64 -6.04
N PHE A 209 -2.23 3.63 -6.13
CA PHE A 209 -1.38 4.69 -5.57
C PHE A 209 -0.56 5.47 -6.59
N ARG A 210 -0.46 4.98 -7.84
CA ARG A 210 0.21 5.59 -9.01
C ARG A 210 1.73 5.79 -8.91
N THR A 211 2.22 6.31 -7.79
CA THR A 211 3.62 6.73 -7.58
C THR A 211 4.28 5.88 -6.49
N VAL A 212 5.61 5.82 -6.48
CA VAL A 212 6.37 5.19 -5.38
C VAL A 212 5.99 5.81 -4.02
N GLY A 213 5.95 7.14 -3.93
CA GLY A 213 5.56 7.85 -2.71
C GLY A 213 4.16 7.46 -2.21
N GLY A 214 3.19 7.39 -3.12
CA GLY A 214 1.83 6.95 -2.81
C GLY A 214 1.78 5.50 -2.30
N VAL A 215 2.55 4.58 -2.90
CA VAL A 215 2.61 3.18 -2.43
C VAL A 215 3.19 3.10 -1.02
N LEU A 216 4.25 3.86 -0.74
CA LEU A 216 4.86 3.89 0.60
C LEU A 216 3.90 4.42 1.66
N GLU A 217 3.14 5.46 1.34
CA GLU A 217 2.14 6.02 2.27
C GLU A 217 0.96 5.06 2.47
N GLY A 218 0.45 4.46 1.39
CA GLY A 218 -0.61 3.45 1.47
C GLY A 218 -0.20 2.25 2.34
N ILE A 219 1.06 1.81 2.27
CA ILE A 219 1.57 0.74 3.14
C ILE A 219 1.69 1.20 4.59
N ARG A 220 2.14 2.44 4.86
CA ARG A 220 2.19 2.98 6.23
C ARG A 220 0.81 3.04 6.87
N GLU A 221 -0.16 3.57 6.13
CA GLU A 221 -1.55 3.65 6.57
C GLU A 221 -2.14 2.24 6.81
N ALA A 222 -1.85 1.29 5.92
CA ALA A 222 -2.29 -0.09 6.08
C ALA A 222 -1.68 -0.78 7.31
N ILE A 223 -0.40 -0.57 7.62
CA ILE A 223 0.23 -1.09 8.85
C ILE A 223 -0.51 -0.55 10.07
N GLU A 224 -0.74 0.76 10.14
CA GLU A 224 -1.41 1.39 11.28
C GLU A 224 -2.85 0.87 11.44
N THR A 225 -3.60 0.85 10.34
CA THR A 225 -5.02 0.51 10.34
C THR A 225 -5.25 -0.98 10.62
N HIS A 226 -4.47 -1.87 10.00
CA HIS A 226 -4.63 -3.31 10.20
C HIS A 226 -4.31 -3.73 11.63
N VAL A 227 -3.26 -3.16 12.24
CA VAL A 227 -2.92 -3.42 13.65
C VAL A 227 -4.06 -2.96 14.56
N ARG A 228 -4.56 -1.74 14.35
CA ARG A 228 -5.65 -1.16 15.15
C ARG A 228 -6.92 -2.03 15.08
N ILE A 229 -7.31 -2.44 13.87
CA ILE A 229 -8.48 -3.31 13.65
C ILE A 229 -8.26 -4.69 14.28
N ALA A 230 -7.08 -5.30 14.11
CA ALA A 230 -6.79 -6.62 14.68
C ALA A 230 -6.82 -6.60 16.22
N GLN A 231 -6.30 -5.55 16.85
CA GLN A 231 -6.37 -5.33 18.30
C GLN A 231 -7.82 -5.21 18.79
N ALA A 232 -8.67 -4.51 18.05
CA ALA A 232 -10.07 -4.28 18.41
C ALA A 232 -10.95 -5.53 18.20
N LEU A 233 -10.81 -6.20 17.06
CA LEU A 233 -11.70 -7.30 16.67
C LEU A 233 -11.23 -8.68 17.15
N ARG A 234 -9.94 -8.84 17.43
CA ARG A 234 -9.31 -10.08 17.90
C ARG A 234 -9.82 -11.33 17.15
N PRO A 235 -9.64 -11.39 15.82
CA PRO A 235 -10.34 -12.35 14.96
C PRO A 235 -9.99 -13.81 15.23
N LEU A 236 -8.86 -14.08 15.89
CA LEU A 236 -8.38 -15.43 16.22
C LEU A 236 -8.48 -15.78 17.72
N ASP A 237 -9.11 -14.94 18.54
CA ASP A 237 -9.21 -15.18 19.99
C ASP A 237 -10.23 -16.28 20.36
N GLU A 238 -10.26 -16.67 21.63
CA GLU A 238 -11.30 -17.53 22.18
C GLU A 238 -12.70 -16.96 21.90
N GLY A 239 -13.59 -17.81 21.39
CA GLY A 239 -14.96 -17.41 21.09
C GLY A 239 -15.08 -16.40 19.95
N SER A 240 -14.08 -16.26 19.06
CA SER A 240 -14.17 -15.42 17.87
C SER A 240 -15.36 -15.78 16.95
N PRO A 241 -15.73 -14.92 15.99
CA PRO A 241 -16.85 -15.19 15.08
C PRO A 241 -16.80 -16.55 14.38
N LEU A 242 -15.60 -17.03 14.00
CA LEU A 242 -15.48 -18.35 13.38
C LEU A 242 -15.65 -19.47 14.41
N ALA A 243 -15.06 -19.35 15.61
CA ALA A 243 -15.21 -20.34 16.68
C ALA A 243 -16.70 -20.57 17.02
N ARG A 244 -17.47 -19.48 17.14
CA ARG A 244 -18.93 -19.54 17.34
C ARG A 244 -19.66 -20.21 16.18
N ALA A 245 -19.25 -19.93 14.94
CA ALA A 245 -19.86 -20.56 13.77
C ALA A 245 -19.51 -22.05 13.63
N HIS A 246 -18.37 -22.48 14.19
CA HIS A 246 -17.99 -23.89 14.25
C HIS A 246 -18.57 -24.64 15.45
N GLY A 247 -19.02 -23.93 16.49
CA GLY A 247 -19.37 -24.55 17.77
C GLY A 247 -18.14 -25.01 18.56
N THR A 248 -16.99 -24.39 18.33
CA THR A 248 -15.72 -24.69 18.99
C THR A 248 -15.32 -23.58 19.96
N ARG A 249 -14.32 -23.85 20.81
CA ARG A 249 -13.75 -22.86 21.71
C ARG A 249 -12.85 -21.87 20.96
N TYR A 250 -12.02 -22.39 20.07
CA TYR A 250 -11.05 -21.62 19.29
C TYR A 250 -11.33 -21.74 17.78
N PRO A 251 -10.96 -20.73 16.97
CA PRO A 251 -11.08 -20.74 15.52
C PRO A 251 -9.93 -21.54 14.86
N VAL A 252 -9.57 -22.68 15.47
CA VAL A 252 -8.46 -23.55 15.08
C VAL A 252 -9.01 -24.84 14.52
N VAL A 253 -8.59 -25.16 13.29
CA VAL A 253 -8.98 -26.38 12.58
C VAL A 253 -7.77 -27.30 12.49
N GLN A 254 -7.92 -28.57 12.89
CA GLN A 254 -6.97 -29.61 12.53
C GLN A 254 -7.28 -30.08 11.12
N GLY A 255 -6.44 -29.70 10.15
CA GLY A 255 -6.65 -30.04 8.74
C GLY A 255 -6.46 -31.53 8.46
N PRO A 256 -7.18 -32.15 7.51
CA PRO A 256 -7.11 -33.58 7.25
C PRO A 256 -5.70 -34.00 6.80
N MET A 257 -5.05 -34.85 7.59
CA MET A 257 -3.70 -35.35 7.33
C MET A 257 -3.74 -36.86 7.04
N THR A 258 -3.51 -37.24 5.79
CA THR A 258 -3.49 -38.64 5.35
C THR A 258 -2.59 -39.49 6.24
N ARG A 259 -3.11 -40.60 6.78
CA ARG A 259 -2.40 -41.51 7.72
C ARG A 259 -1.97 -40.90 9.06
N VAL A 260 -2.43 -39.71 9.39
CA VAL A 260 -2.22 -39.09 10.71
C VAL A 260 -3.58 -38.89 11.38
N SER A 261 -4.48 -38.13 10.75
CA SER A 261 -5.84 -37.89 11.26
C SER A 261 -6.86 -38.95 10.79
N ASP A 262 -6.42 -40.20 10.69
CA ASP A 262 -7.26 -41.36 10.38
C ASP A 262 -7.64 -42.17 11.64
N ARG A 263 -7.76 -41.48 12.78
CA ARG A 263 -8.02 -42.06 14.12
C ARG A 263 -9.07 -41.25 14.88
N ALA A 264 -10.16 -41.90 15.28
CA ALA A 264 -11.24 -41.28 16.06
C ALA A 264 -10.76 -40.73 17.41
N ALA A 265 -9.88 -41.48 18.11
CA ALA A 265 -9.29 -41.05 19.38
C ALA A 265 -8.48 -39.75 19.26
N PHE A 266 -7.77 -39.55 18.14
CA PHE A 266 -7.03 -38.30 17.91
C PHE A 266 -7.99 -37.13 17.68
N ALA A 267 -9.03 -37.33 16.86
CA ALA A 267 -10.08 -36.34 16.65
C ALA A 267 -10.76 -35.94 17.97
N ALA A 268 -11.00 -36.90 18.87
CA ALA A 268 -11.56 -36.64 20.20
C ALA A 268 -10.65 -35.72 21.03
N LYS A 269 -9.33 -35.94 21.02
CA LYS A 269 -8.35 -35.09 21.72
C LYS A 269 -8.27 -33.67 21.16
N VAL A 270 -8.35 -33.52 19.84
CA VAL A 270 -8.44 -32.19 19.19
C VAL A 270 -9.70 -31.44 19.64
N ALA A 271 -10.86 -32.12 19.65
CA ALA A 271 -12.13 -31.53 20.09
C ALA A 271 -12.12 -31.18 21.59
N GLU A 272 -11.54 -32.03 22.45
CA GLU A 272 -11.33 -31.75 23.88
C GLU A 272 -10.44 -30.51 24.09
N GLY A 273 -9.42 -30.34 23.25
CA GLY A 273 -8.60 -29.13 23.22
C GLY A 273 -9.31 -27.88 22.68
N GLY A 274 -10.56 -28.00 22.21
CA GLY A 274 -11.39 -26.88 21.78
C GLY A 274 -11.25 -26.48 20.31
N GLY A 275 -10.56 -27.27 19.49
CA GLY A 275 -10.45 -27.08 18.03
C GLY A 275 -11.42 -27.96 17.23
N LEU A 276 -11.49 -27.75 15.91
CA LEU A 276 -12.32 -28.54 14.99
C LEU A 276 -11.50 -29.66 14.31
N PRO A 277 -11.70 -30.95 14.63
CA PRO A 277 -10.99 -32.05 13.99
C PRO A 277 -11.54 -32.41 12.60
N PHE A 278 -10.64 -32.70 11.65
CA PHE A 278 -10.98 -33.32 10.37
C PHE A 278 -10.32 -34.69 10.19
N LEU A 279 -11.16 -35.71 9.97
CA LEU A 279 -10.71 -37.05 9.62
C LEU A 279 -10.29 -37.13 8.16
N ALA A 280 -9.08 -37.60 7.89
CA ALA A 280 -8.61 -37.77 6.52
C ALA A 280 -9.11 -39.09 5.92
N LEU A 281 -10.12 -39.03 5.04
CA LEU A 281 -10.60 -40.22 4.32
C LEU A 281 -9.60 -40.64 3.24
N ALA A 282 -8.98 -39.68 2.55
CA ALA A 282 -7.96 -39.90 1.53
C ALA A 282 -8.35 -41.02 0.54
N LEU A 283 -7.68 -42.17 0.61
CA LEU A 283 -7.91 -43.35 -0.25
C LEU A 283 -8.62 -44.51 0.49
N LEU A 284 -9.22 -44.25 1.65
CA LEU A 284 -10.01 -45.25 2.38
C LEU A 284 -11.29 -45.60 1.62
N ARG A 285 -11.69 -46.88 1.69
CA ARG A 285 -12.92 -47.44 1.13
C ARG A 285 -14.03 -47.49 2.19
N ALA A 286 -15.29 -47.68 1.80
CA ALA A 286 -16.43 -47.72 2.71
C ALA A 286 -16.24 -48.65 3.93
N PRO A 287 -15.72 -49.90 3.79
CA PRO A 287 -15.51 -50.79 4.93
C PRO A 287 -14.48 -50.28 5.95
N GLU A 288 -13.59 -49.38 5.55
CA GLU A 288 -12.62 -48.72 6.44
C GLU A 288 -13.18 -47.41 7.02
N ILE A 289 -14.08 -46.73 6.30
CA ILE A 289 -14.65 -45.43 6.69
C ILE A 289 -15.81 -45.61 7.69
N GLU A 290 -16.71 -46.57 7.46
CA GLU A 290 -17.85 -46.81 8.34
C GLU A 290 -17.47 -46.98 9.82
N PRO A 291 -16.54 -47.89 10.20
CA PRO A 291 -16.14 -48.03 11.60
C PRO A 291 -15.47 -46.76 12.14
N LEU A 292 -14.68 -46.06 11.32
CA LEU A 292 -14.03 -44.82 11.73
C LEU A 292 -15.04 -43.70 12.06
N LEU A 293 -16.06 -43.52 11.23
CA LEU A 293 -17.09 -42.50 11.47
C LEU A 293 -18.02 -42.88 12.62
N ALA A 294 -18.35 -44.17 12.77
CA ALA A 294 -19.12 -44.67 13.90
C ALA A 294 -18.40 -44.42 15.23
N GLU A 295 -17.13 -44.80 15.33
CA GLU A 295 -16.29 -44.57 16.51
C GLU A 295 -16.14 -43.08 16.81
N THR A 296 -15.93 -42.25 15.79
CA THR A 296 -15.82 -40.79 15.95
C THR A 296 -17.10 -40.19 16.50
N ARG A 297 -18.26 -40.54 15.92
CA ARG A 297 -19.55 -40.06 16.41
C ARG A 297 -19.79 -40.48 17.86
N GLN A 298 -19.41 -41.69 18.22
CA GLN A 298 -19.53 -42.19 19.59
C GLN A 298 -18.63 -41.40 20.57
N LEU A 299 -17.37 -41.16 20.21
CA LEU A 299 -16.40 -40.47 21.08
C LEU A 299 -16.67 -38.97 21.22
N LEU A 300 -17.10 -38.31 20.15
CA LEU A 300 -17.28 -36.85 20.14
C LEU A 300 -18.68 -36.42 20.60
N GLY A 301 -19.69 -37.29 20.51
CA GLY A 301 -21.07 -36.96 20.86
C GLY A 301 -21.56 -35.76 20.05
N ASP A 302 -21.97 -34.69 20.74
CA ASP A 302 -22.47 -33.45 20.12
C ASP A 302 -21.36 -32.47 19.72
N ARG A 303 -20.07 -32.77 20.01
CA ARG A 303 -18.96 -31.89 19.62
C ARG A 303 -18.78 -31.88 18.10
N PRO A 304 -18.48 -30.73 17.49
CA PRO A 304 -18.35 -30.62 16.05
C PRO A 304 -17.10 -31.35 15.54
N TRP A 305 -17.20 -31.92 14.34
CA TRP A 305 -16.11 -32.58 13.63
C TRP A 305 -16.37 -32.56 12.13
N GLY A 306 -15.37 -32.90 11.33
CA GLY A 306 -15.51 -32.99 9.90
C GLY A 306 -14.73 -34.11 9.24
N VAL A 307 -14.97 -34.26 7.94
CA VAL A 307 -14.27 -35.23 7.07
C VAL A 307 -13.55 -34.50 5.95
N GLY A 308 -12.34 -34.96 5.64
CA GLY A 308 -11.53 -34.50 4.53
C GLY A 308 -11.55 -35.50 3.39
N ILE A 309 -11.96 -35.05 2.21
CA ILE A 309 -11.94 -35.82 0.96
C ILE A 309 -11.07 -35.15 -0.11
N LEU A 310 -10.61 -35.96 -1.06
CA LEU A 310 -9.80 -35.50 -2.19
C LEU A 310 -10.70 -35.29 -3.41
N GLY A 311 -10.68 -34.11 -4.01
CA GLY A 311 -11.51 -33.77 -5.17
C GLY A 311 -11.16 -34.55 -6.45
N PHE A 312 -9.96 -35.12 -6.51
CA PHE A 312 -9.37 -35.78 -7.68
C PHE A 312 -9.32 -37.32 -7.60
N VAL A 313 -9.89 -37.95 -6.56
CA VAL A 313 -9.99 -39.43 -6.52
C VAL A 313 -10.92 -39.97 -7.61
N PRO A 314 -10.75 -41.24 -8.04
CA PRO A 314 -11.65 -41.88 -9.00
C PRO A 314 -13.12 -41.74 -8.60
N GLN A 315 -13.99 -41.57 -9.60
CA GLN A 315 -15.41 -41.28 -9.38
C GLN A 315 -16.11 -42.34 -8.53
N GLU A 316 -15.82 -43.61 -8.77
CA GLU A 316 -16.38 -44.75 -8.00
C GLU A 316 -16.03 -44.65 -6.51
N LEU A 317 -14.75 -44.40 -6.20
CA LEU A 317 -14.31 -44.23 -4.82
C LEU A 317 -14.96 -43.01 -4.16
N ARG A 318 -15.13 -41.91 -4.92
CA ARG A 318 -15.79 -40.71 -4.41
C ARG A 318 -17.26 -40.96 -4.09
N GLN A 319 -17.98 -41.67 -4.95
CA GLN A 319 -19.39 -42.03 -4.72
C GLN A 319 -19.52 -42.91 -3.47
N GLU A 320 -18.68 -43.93 -3.36
CA GLU A 320 -18.58 -44.80 -2.18
C GLU A 320 -18.33 -43.99 -0.89
N GLN A 321 -17.40 -43.02 -0.92
CA GLN A 321 -17.13 -42.13 0.21
C GLN A 321 -18.33 -41.23 0.55
N LEU A 322 -18.96 -40.62 -0.46
CA LEU A 322 -20.10 -39.71 -0.28
C LEU A 322 -21.34 -40.43 0.29
N GLU A 323 -21.57 -41.69 -0.09
CA GLU A 323 -22.64 -42.51 0.49
C GLU A 323 -22.45 -42.72 1.99
N VAL A 324 -21.23 -43.05 2.42
CA VAL A 324 -20.94 -43.20 3.85
C VAL A 324 -21.06 -41.85 4.57
N ILE A 325 -20.58 -40.75 3.98
CA ILE A 325 -20.72 -39.40 4.53
C ILE A 325 -22.20 -39.03 4.74
N ARG A 326 -23.07 -39.33 3.77
CA ARG A 326 -24.53 -39.11 3.86
C ARG A 326 -25.20 -39.88 4.99
N ASN A 327 -24.74 -41.10 5.24
CA ASN A 327 -25.30 -41.95 6.28
C ASN A 327 -24.94 -41.43 7.68
N TYR A 328 -23.71 -40.93 7.87
CA TYR A 328 -23.24 -40.46 9.17
C TYR A 328 -23.45 -38.96 9.42
N ARG A 329 -23.60 -38.15 8.37
CA ARG A 329 -23.80 -36.69 8.40
C ARG A 329 -22.82 -35.94 9.32
N PRO A 330 -21.51 -35.94 9.01
CA PRO A 330 -20.56 -35.13 9.75
C PRO A 330 -20.96 -33.64 9.68
N PRO A 331 -20.80 -32.87 10.76
CA PRO A 331 -21.14 -31.44 10.78
C PRO A 331 -20.38 -30.57 9.76
N PHE A 332 -19.19 -31.01 9.31
CA PHE A 332 -18.38 -30.29 8.33
C PHE A 332 -17.72 -31.23 7.32
N ALA A 333 -17.40 -30.69 6.14
CA ALA A 333 -16.55 -31.35 5.16
C ALA A 333 -15.46 -30.40 4.62
N LEU A 334 -14.38 -30.97 4.11
CA LEU A 334 -13.31 -30.25 3.44
C LEU A 334 -12.89 -31.03 2.21
N ILE A 335 -12.85 -30.37 1.04
CA ILE A 335 -12.45 -30.98 -0.23
C ILE A 335 -11.13 -30.36 -0.69
N ALA A 336 -10.05 -31.15 -0.60
CA ALA A 336 -8.74 -30.74 -1.11
C ALA A 336 -8.69 -30.97 -2.63
N GLY A 337 -8.38 -29.92 -3.40
CA GLY A 337 -8.46 -29.96 -4.87
C GLY A 337 -9.90 -30.11 -5.40
N GLY A 338 -10.88 -29.68 -4.59
CA GLY A 338 -12.31 -29.75 -4.93
C GLY A 338 -12.78 -28.64 -5.86
N ARG A 339 -13.99 -28.83 -6.40
CA ARG A 339 -14.69 -27.83 -7.22
C ARG A 339 -16.00 -27.36 -6.55
N PRO A 340 -16.54 -26.19 -6.92
CA PRO A 340 -17.78 -25.66 -6.34
C PRO A 340 -18.97 -26.59 -6.45
N ASP A 341 -19.10 -27.33 -7.56
CA ASP A 341 -20.16 -28.33 -7.76
C ASP A 341 -20.12 -29.44 -6.69
N GLN A 342 -18.92 -29.87 -6.32
CA GLN A 342 -18.73 -30.93 -5.32
C GLN A 342 -19.08 -30.45 -3.91
N ALA A 343 -18.70 -29.21 -3.56
CA ALA A 343 -19.06 -28.63 -2.28
C ALA A 343 -20.57 -28.33 -2.20
N ALA A 344 -21.17 -27.84 -3.28
CA ALA A 344 -22.61 -27.53 -3.34
C ALA A 344 -23.48 -28.76 -3.04
N LEU A 345 -23.08 -29.97 -3.47
CA LEU A 345 -23.81 -31.20 -3.16
C LEU A 345 -23.86 -31.47 -1.65
N LEU A 346 -22.75 -31.28 -0.93
CA LEU A 346 -22.70 -31.47 0.52
C LEU A 346 -23.41 -30.34 1.28
N GLU A 347 -23.29 -29.10 0.80
CA GLU A 347 -23.98 -27.94 1.37
C GLU A 347 -25.51 -28.07 1.26
N GLN A 348 -26.03 -28.60 0.15
CA GLN A 348 -27.47 -28.89 -0.02
C GLN A 348 -27.97 -29.95 0.95
N GLU A 349 -27.09 -30.85 1.40
CA GLU A 349 -27.37 -31.86 2.41
C GLU A 349 -27.18 -31.34 3.85
N GLY A 350 -26.88 -30.05 4.00
CA GLY A 350 -26.70 -29.39 5.29
C GLY A 350 -25.30 -29.58 5.90
N ILE A 351 -24.30 -29.92 5.09
CA ILE A 351 -22.90 -30.12 5.51
C ILE A 351 -22.05 -28.95 4.99
N PRO A 352 -21.78 -27.91 5.82
CA PRO A 352 -20.85 -26.85 5.50
C PRO A 352 -19.49 -27.38 5.03
N THR A 353 -19.06 -26.97 3.84
CA THR A 353 -17.94 -27.56 3.13
C THR A 353 -16.87 -26.53 2.76
N TYR A 354 -15.64 -26.76 3.23
CA TYR A 354 -14.47 -25.95 2.88
C TYR A 354 -13.82 -26.43 1.57
N LEU A 355 -13.40 -25.47 0.73
CA LEU A 355 -12.64 -25.74 -0.49
C LEU A 355 -11.21 -25.17 -0.38
N HIS A 356 -10.21 -25.98 -0.74
CA HIS A 356 -8.85 -25.46 -0.96
C HIS A 356 -8.83 -24.66 -2.27
N VAL A 357 -8.32 -23.43 -2.21
CA VAL A 357 -8.22 -22.56 -3.39
C VAL A 357 -6.77 -22.09 -3.57
N PRO A 358 -6.07 -22.52 -4.64
CA PRO A 358 -4.64 -22.28 -4.79
C PRO A 358 -4.29 -20.99 -5.57
N SER A 359 -5.26 -20.28 -6.15
CA SER A 359 -5.02 -19.06 -6.93
C SER A 359 -6.20 -18.06 -6.88
N PRO A 360 -5.92 -16.75 -7.01
CA PRO A 360 -6.96 -15.71 -7.02
C PRO A 360 -7.96 -15.88 -8.18
N GLY A 361 -7.49 -16.33 -9.36
CA GLY A 361 -8.38 -16.60 -10.49
C GLY A 361 -9.40 -17.71 -10.20
N LEU A 362 -9.01 -18.78 -9.50
CA LEU A 362 -9.95 -19.82 -9.08
C LEU A 362 -10.88 -19.34 -7.97
N LEU A 363 -10.40 -18.48 -7.07
CA LEU A 363 -11.23 -17.89 -6.02
C LEU A 363 -12.40 -17.10 -6.63
N ARG A 364 -12.12 -16.24 -7.62
CA ARG A 364 -13.17 -15.50 -8.34
C ARG A 364 -14.24 -16.43 -8.91
N MET A 365 -13.81 -17.45 -9.64
CA MET A 365 -14.72 -18.46 -10.20
C MET A 365 -15.53 -19.16 -9.10
N PHE A 366 -14.92 -19.53 -7.98
CA PHE A 366 -15.61 -20.22 -6.89
C PHE A 366 -16.64 -19.32 -6.19
N LEU A 367 -16.32 -18.03 -6.01
CA LEU A 367 -17.23 -17.03 -5.45
C LEU A 367 -18.46 -16.82 -6.33
N GLU A 368 -18.26 -16.71 -7.65
CA GLU A 368 -19.33 -16.60 -8.65
C GLU A 368 -20.27 -17.82 -8.63
N ASN A 369 -19.72 -19.01 -8.37
CA ASN A 369 -20.47 -20.26 -8.23
C ASN A 369 -21.04 -20.49 -6.81
N GLY A 370 -21.07 -19.47 -5.96
CA GLY A 370 -21.76 -19.50 -4.67
C GLY A 370 -20.98 -20.10 -3.49
N ALA A 371 -19.73 -20.54 -3.69
CA ALA A 371 -18.91 -21.03 -2.58
C ALA A 371 -18.53 -19.87 -1.62
N ARG A 372 -18.50 -20.14 -0.31
CA ARG A 372 -18.22 -19.13 0.72
C ARG A 372 -17.22 -19.58 1.79
N ARG A 373 -16.74 -20.82 1.74
CA ARG A 373 -15.86 -21.39 2.76
C ARG A 373 -14.58 -21.88 2.11
N PHE A 374 -13.47 -21.23 2.44
CA PHE A 374 -12.21 -21.41 1.72
C PHE A 374 -11.05 -21.69 2.68
N VAL A 375 -10.09 -22.47 2.18
CA VAL A 375 -8.77 -22.65 2.78
C VAL A 375 -7.75 -22.04 1.83
N PHE A 376 -6.96 -21.10 2.35
CA PHE A 376 -5.83 -20.51 1.65
C PHE A 376 -4.54 -21.16 2.16
N GLU A 377 -4.10 -22.20 1.44
CA GLU A 377 -2.97 -23.03 1.80
C GLU A 377 -1.69 -22.63 1.07
N GLY A 378 -0.74 -22.05 1.81
CA GLY A 378 0.56 -21.66 1.29
C GLY A 378 1.55 -22.82 1.19
N ARG A 379 2.61 -22.61 0.40
CA ARG A 379 3.68 -23.58 0.09
C ARG A 379 4.49 -24.08 1.30
N GLU A 380 4.35 -23.44 2.46
CA GLU A 380 4.97 -23.78 3.74
C GLU A 380 4.37 -25.05 4.37
N CYS A 381 3.18 -25.48 3.93
CA CYS A 381 2.51 -26.69 4.43
C CYS A 381 3.30 -27.98 4.17
N GLY A 382 3.05 -29.00 5.00
CA GLY A 382 3.59 -30.35 4.82
C GLY A 382 2.72 -31.18 3.88
N GLY A 383 3.33 -32.10 3.13
CA GLY A 383 2.61 -32.90 2.13
C GLY A 383 2.54 -32.19 0.79
N HIS A 384 1.45 -32.36 0.03
CA HIS A 384 1.32 -31.74 -1.29
C HIS A 384 1.23 -30.22 -1.16
N VAL A 385 1.96 -29.46 -1.98
CA VAL A 385 2.00 -27.99 -1.87
C VAL A 385 1.70 -27.27 -3.19
N GLY A 386 1.07 -26.11 -3.07
CA GLY A 386 0.88 -25.19 -4.19
C GLY A 386 2.16 -24.43 -4.59
N PRO A 387 2.11 -23.67 -5.70
CA PRO A 387 3.26 -22.94 -6.21
C PRO A 387 3.59 -21.65 -5.42
N ARG A 388 2.64 -21.07 -4.68
CA ARG A 388 2.77 -19.75 -4.04
C ARG A 388 3.10 -19.84 -2.56
N SER A 389 4.01 -18.99 -2.07
CA SER A 389 4.22 -18.82 -0.63
C SER A 389 2.97 -18.30 0.06
N SER A 390 2.87 -18.50 1.38
CA SER A 390 1.74 -18.06 2.20
C SER A 390 1.50 -16.56 2.03
N PHE A 391 2.54 -15.72 2.16
CA PHE A 391 2.38 -14.27 2.02
C PHE A 391 1.86 -13.83 0.65
N VAL A 392 2.34 -14.44 -0.43
CA VAL A 392 1.89 -14.11 -1.78
C VAL A 392 0.44 -14.56 -2.01
N LEU A 393 0.14 -15.80 -1.63
CA LEU A 393 -1.20 -16.34 -1.76
C LEU A 393 -2.20 -15.54 -0.92
N TRP A 394 -1.92 -15.36 0.37
CA TRP A 394 -2.84 -14.72 1.29
C TRP A 394 -3.08 -13.26 0.93
N ASN A 395 -2.05 -12.49 0.57
CA ASN A 395 -2.24 -11.09 0.18
C ASN A 395 -3.14 -10.99 -1.07
N THR A 396 -2.84 -11.77 -2.13
CA THR A 396 -3.66 -11.74 -3.35
C THR A 396 -5.09 -12.21 -3.13
N MET A 397 -5.32 -13.20 -2.26
CA MET A 397 -6.66 -13.67 -1.92
C MET A 397 -7.47 -12.66 -1.11
N ILE A 398 -6.82 -11.92 -0.21
CA ILE A 398 -7.47 -10.84 0.55
C ILE A 398 -7.89 -9.72 -0.40
N ASP A 399 -6.98 -9.28 -1.28
CA ASP A 399 -7.30 -8.27 -2.31
C ASP A 399 -8.48 -8.72 -3.17
N GLU A 400 -8.47 -9.97 -3.64
CA GLU A 400 -9.54 -10.53 -4.47
C GLU A 400 -10.89 -10.60 -3.73
N LEU A 401 -10.91 -10.99 -2.44
CA LEU A 401 -12.14 -10.99 -1.65
C LEU A 401 -12.73 -9.59 -1.44
N LEU A 402 -11.87 -8.60 -1.17
CA LEU A 402 -12.28 -7.22 -0.95
C LEU A 402 -12.80 -6.56 -2.25
N GLU A 403 -12.28 -6.98 -3.41
CA GLU A 403 -12.70 -6.47 -4.72
C GLU A 403 -13.94 -7.20 -5.28
N ALA A 404 -14.06 -8.52 -5.07
CA ALA A 404 -15.06 -9.34 -5.76
C ALA A 404 -16.47 -9.31 -5.16
N LEU A 405 -16.63 -9.03 -3.86
CA LEU A 405 -17.94 -9.10 -3.19
C LEU A 405 -18.32 -7.79 -2.47
N PRO A 406 -19.61 -7.41 -2.51
CA PRO A 406 -20.12 -6.35 -1.66
C PRO A 406 -20.10 -6.77 -0.17
N PRO A 407 -20.10 -5.80 0.77
CA PRO A 407 -19.90 -6.08 2.21
C PRO A 407 -20.89 -7.09 2.82
N ASP A 408 -22.15 -7.08 2.39
CA ASP A 408 -23.21 -7.97 2.88
C ASP A 408 -22.91 -9.45 2.57
N LYS A 409 -22.47 -9.74 1.34
CA LYS A 409 -22.07 -11.08 0.92
C LYS A 409 -20.74 -11.50 1.51
N LEU A 410 -19.81 -10.56 1.65
CA LEU A 410 -18.48 -10.83 2.19
C LEU A 410 -18.55 -11.33 3.65
N SER A 411 -19.46 -10.80 4.47
CA SER A 411 -19.69 -11.24 5.87
C SER A 411 -20.11 -12.72 6.03
N GLN A 412 -20.57 -13.35 4.95
CA GLN A 412 -20.95 -14.77 4.94
C GLN A 412 -19.75 -15.69 4.77
N CYS A 413 -18.59 -15.17 4.36
CA CYS A 413 -17.41 -15.97 4.08
C CYS A 413 -16.73 -16.50 5.35
N HIS A 414 -16.23 -17.74 5.26
CA HIS A 414 -15.35 -18.35 6.25
C HIS A 414 -13.99 -18.63 5.62
N ILE A 415 -12.94 -18.09 6.19
CA ILE A 415 -11.58 -18.20 5.63
C ILE A 415 -10.67 -18.87 6.65
N LEU A 416 -10.01 -19.95 6.23
CA LEU A 416 -8.97 -20.62 6.98
C LEU A 416 -7.62 -20.35 6.31
N PHE A 417 -6.71 -19.70 7.04
CA PHE A 417 -5.33 -19.55 6.62
C PHE A 417 -4.52 -20.78 7.02
N ALA A 418 -3.76 -21.34 6.09
CA ALA A 418 -2.95 -22.55 6.29
C ALA A 418 -1.56 -22.37 5.69
N GLY A 419 -0.53 -22.83 6.41
CA GLY A 419 0.87 -22.71 6.02
C GLY A 419 1.68 -21.93 7.05
N GLY A 420 2.68 -22.55 7.67
CA GLY A 420 3.63 -21.86 8.57
C GLY A 420 3.10 -21.41 9.95
N ILE A 421 1.80 -21.58 10.25
CA ILE A 421 1.18 -21.13 11.51
C ILE A 421 1.35 -22.19 12.60
N HIS A 422 1.81 -21.79 13.79
CA HIS A 422 2.03 -22.75 14.89
C HIS A 422 2.08 -22.18 16.33
N ASP A 423 2.02 -20.87 16.52
CA ASP A 423 2.18 -20.21 17.83
C ASP A 423 1.52 -18.82 17.88
N ALA A 424 1.76 -18.10 18.99
CA ALA A 424 1.30 -16.73 19.20
C ALA A 424 1.86 -15.71 18.18
N LEU A 425 3.09 -15.90 17.70
CA LEU A 425 3.73 -14.97 16.76
C LEU A 425 3.08 -15.09 15.38
N SER A 426 3.07 -16.29 14.82
CA SER A 426 2.48 -16.58 13.51
C SER A 426 0.99 -16.26 13.44
N SER A 427 0.23 -16.49 14.52
CA SER A 427 -1.19 -16.13 14.60
C SER A 427 -1.43 -14.62 14.64
N ALA A 428 -0.62 -13.86 15.38
CA ALA A 428 -0.69 -12.39 15.40
C ALA A 428 -0.45 -11.79 14.00
N MET A 429 0.49 -12.36 13.25
CA MET A 429 0.76 -11.99 11.86
C MET A 429 -0.47 -12.20 10.97
N VAL A 430 -1.11 -13.37 11.06
CA VAL A 430 -2.33 -13.70 10.29
C VAL A 430 -3.50 -12.80 10.68
N ALA A 431 -3.74 -12.61 11.98
CA ALA A 431 -4.82 -11.75 12.46
C ALA A 431 -4.67 -10.29 11.99
N THR A 432 -3.44 -9.77 11.94
CA THR A 432 -3.17 -8.42 11.41
C THR A 432 -3.42 -8.35 9.91
N MET A 433 -2.88 -9.28 9.13
CA MET A 433 -3.08 -9.31 7.68
C MET A 433 -4.56 -9.46 7.29
N ALA A 434 -5.31 -10.29 8.02
CA ALA A 434 -6.73 -10.55 7.77
C ALA A 434 -7.68 -9.46 8.33
N ALA A 435 -7.15 -8.44 9.01
CA ALA A 435 -7.94 -7.42 9.66
C ALA A 435 -8.97 -6.71 8.75
N PRO A 436 -8.65 -6.35 7.49
CA PRO A 436 -9.63 -5.75 6.57
C PRO A 436 -10.81 -6.68 6.25
N LEU A 437 -10.60 -7.99 6.22
CA LEU A 437 -11.68 -8.97 6.04
C LEU A 437 -12.53 -9.09 7.31
N ALA A 438 -11.87 -9.13 8.48
CA ALA A 438 -12.56 -9.19 9.76
C ALA A 438 -13.45 -7.96 10.00
N GLU A 439 -13.00 -6.78 9.62
CA GLU A 439 -13.78 -5.53 9.66
C GLU A 439 -15.05 -5.61 8.80
N ARG A 440 -14.99 -6.34 7.68
CA ARG A 440 -16.15 -6.64 6.81
C ARG A 440 -16.98 -7.84 7.27
N GLY A 441 -16.73 -8.37 8.47
CA GLY A 441 -17.50 -9.46 9.07
C GLY A 441 -17.14 -10.86 8.57
N VAL A 442 -16.06 -11.02 7.81
CA VAL A 442 -15.56 -12.34 7.41
C VAL A 442 -15.11 -13.12 8.65
N LYS A 443 -15.44 -14.40 8.70
CA LYS A 443 -15.09 -15.27 9.82
C LYS A 443 -13.71 -15.88 9.56
N ILE A 444 -12.73 -15.45 10.34
CA ILE A 444 -11.32 -15.79 10.15
C ILE A 444 -10.90 -16.91 11.12
N GLY A 445 -10.10 -17.84 10.61
CA GLY A 445 -9.49 -18.90 11.41
C GLY A 445 -8.21 -19.42 10.80
N VAL A 446 -7.63 -20.40 11.46
CA VAL A 446 -6.38 -21.04 11.05
C VAL A 446 -6.55 -22.54 10.95
N LEU A 447 -5.89 -23.14 9.96
CA LEU A 447 -5.82 -24.58 9.79
C LEU A 447 -4.39 -25.04 10.04
N LEU A 448 -4.23 -25.90 11.04
CA LEU A 448 -2.95 -26.44 11.47
C LEU A 448 -2.85 -27.92 11.11
N GLY A 449 -1.73 -28.31 10.52
CA GLY A 449 -1.37 -29.71 10.27
C GLY A 449 -0.10 -30.07 11.02
N THR A 450 1.04 -29.56 10.54
CA THR A 450 2.37 -29.86 11.09
C THR A 450 2.51 -29.58 12.59
N ALA A 451 1.91 -28.52 13.12
CA ALA A 451 2.00 -28.21 14.55
C ALA A 451 1.45 -29.33 15.45
N TYR A 452 0.45 -30.08 14.99
CA TYR A 452 -0.09 -31.23 15.73
C TYR A 452 0.89 -32.40 15.84
N LEU A 453 1.88 -32.51 14.95
CA LEU A 453 2.88 -33.58 14.98
C LEU A 453 3.80 -33.46 16.22
N PHE A 454 3.84 -32.29 16.84
CA PHE A 454 4.56 -32.01 18.09
C PHE A 454 3.70 -32.25 19.35
N THR A 455 2.46 -32.72 19.20
CA THR A 455 1.57 -32.94 20.35
C THR A 455 1.79 -34.32 20.97
N GLN A 456 1.73 -34.39 22.30
CA GLN A 456 1.85 -35.66 23.03
C GLN A 456 0.70 -36.61 22.65
N GLU A 457 -0.50 -36.05 22.51
CA GLU A 457 -1.73 -36.74 22.15
C GLU A 457 -1.61 -37.44 20.79
N ALA A 458 -0.86 -36.89 19.84
CA ALA A 458 -0.65 -37.54 18.54
C ALA A 458 0.06 -38.90 18.65
N ILE A 459 0.94 -39.08 19.64
CA ILE A 459 1.56 -40.38 19.94
C ILE A 459 0.59 -41.25 20.73
N GLU A 460 -0.01 -40.70 21.80
CA GLU A 460 -0.89 -41.45 22.72
C GLU A 460 -2.06 -42.10 22.00
N THR A 461 -2.62 -41.44 20.98
CA THR A 461 -3.74 -41.95 20.19
C THR A 461 -3.32 -42.75 18.95
N GLY A 462 -2.01 -42.94 18.72
CA GLY A 462 -1.48 -43.64 17.54
C GLY A 462 -1.73 -42.89 16.21
N ALA A 463 -1.87 -41.57 16.27
CA ALA A 463 -1.93 -40.74 15.06
C ALA A 463 -0.57 -40.80 14.33
N ILE A 464 0.52 -40.69 15.07
CA ILE A 464 1.89 -40.94 14.61
C ILE A 464 2.65 -41.84 15.58
N THR A 465 3.77 -42.42 15.15
CA THR A 465 4.71 -43.10 16.05
C THR A 465 5.60 -42.12 16.82
N ARG A 466 6.19 -42.59 17.92
CA ARG A 466 7.25 -41.85 18.64
C ARG A 466 8.40 -41.46 17.72
N ARG A 467 8.86 -42.38 16.86
CA ARG A 467 9.93 -42.12 15.90
C ARG A 467 9.60 -40.95 14.96
N PHE A 468 8.35 -40.82 14.51
CA PHE A 468 7.93 -39.68 13.69
C PHE A 468 8.08 -38.36 14.42
N GLN A 469 7.62 -38.26 15.66
CA GLN A 469 7.74 -37.03 16.44
C GLN A 469 9.21 -36.68 16.71
N GLU A 470 10.06 -37.66 16.98
CA GLU A 470 11.50 -37.44 17.15
C GLU A 470 12.14 -36.86 15.89
N GLU A 471 11.76 -37.35 14.71
CA GLU A 471 12.20 -36.76 13.42
C GLU A 471 11.62 -35.36 13.19
N ALA A 472 10.37 -35.12 13.58
CA ALA A 472 9.76 -33.78 13.50
C ALA A 472 10.51 -32.76 14.36
N ILE A 473 10.93 -33.14 15.58
CA ILE A 473 11.69 -32.29 16.51
C ILE A 473 13.12 -32.04 16.02
N ARG A 474 13.77 -33.03 15.38
CA ARG A 474 15.12 -32.88 14.83
C ARG A 474 15.17 -32.09 13.53
N CYS A 475 14.03 -31.96 12.84
CA CYS A 475 13.94 -31.37 11.51
C CYS A 475 14.12 -29.84 11.58
N SER A 476 15.31 -29.37 11.20
CA SER A 476 15.62 -27.94 11.07
C SER A 476 15.34 -27.36 9.68
N GLN A 477 15.15 -28.23 8.68
CA GLN A 477 14.91 -27.89 7.28
C GLN A 477 14.03 -28.96 6.61
N THR A 478 13.26 -28.54 5.60
CA THR A 478 12.41 -29.41 4.78
C THR A 478 12.80 -29.31 3.31
N VAL A 479 12.46 -30.32 2.53
CA VAL A 479 12.70 -30.37 1.08
C VAL A 479 11.40 -30.64 0.32
N LEU A 480 11.35 -30.22 -0.94
CA LEU A 480 10.27 -30.57 -1.86
C LEU A 480 10.70 -31.71 -2.78
N LEU A 481 9.97 -32.82 -2.71
CA LEU A 481 10.09 -33.93 -3.65
C LEU A 481 9.13 -33.67 -4.81
N GLU A 482 9.69 -33.22 -5.94
CA GLU A 482 8.94 -32.93 -7.15
C GLU A 482 8.92 -34.15 -8.07
N THR A 483 7.74 -34.74 -8.25
CA THR A 483 7.50 -35.85 -9.19
C THR A 483 7.21 -35.34 -10.60
N GLY A 484 6.69 -34.13 -10.74
CA GLY A 484 6.44 -33.48 -12.02
C GLY A 484 6.03 -32.01 -11.85
N PRO A 485 5.84 -31.25 -12.96
CA PRO A 485 5.40 -29.86 -12.90
C PRO A 485 4.12 -29.71 -12.07
N GLY A 486 4.14 -28.84 -11.08
CA GLY A 486 3.00 -28.62 -10.16
C GLY A 486 2.74 -29.75 -9.16
N HIS A 487 3.55 -30.82 -9.14
CA HIS A 487 3.39 -31.97 -8.26
C HIS A 487 4.60 -32.07 -7.31
N ALA A 488 4.49 -31.39 -6.17
CA ALA A 488 5.54 -31.34 -5.16
C ALA A 488 5.02 -31.77 -3.79
N THR A 489 5.80 -32.59 -3.09
CA THR A 489 5.50 -33.02 -1.72
C THR A 489 6.59 -32.53 -0.77
N ARG A 490 6.22 -31.78 0.27
CA ARG A 490 7.14 -31.34 1.32
C ARG A 490 7.31 -32.40 2.41
N CYS A 491 8.56 -32.72 2.72
CA CYS A 491 8.92 -33.65 3.78
C CYS A 491 10.24 -33.28 4.48
N ALA A 492 10.51 -33.96 5.60
CA ALA A 492 11.79 -33.86 6.30
C ALA A 492 12.91 -34.49 5.44
N ILE A 493 14.12 -33.97 5.61
CA ILE A 493 15.32 -34.49 4.95
C ILE A 493 15.74 -35.79 5.65
N THR A 494 15.57 -36.93 4.95
CA THR A 494 15.86 -38.29 5.44
C THR A 494 16.58 -39.10 4.36
N PRO A 495 17.13 -40.30 4.64
CA PRO A 495 17.79 -41.12 3.61
C PRO A 495 16.92 -41.42 2.38
N TYR A 496 15.59 -41.45 2.57
CA TYR A 496 14.63 -41.60 1.47
C TYR A 496 14.71 -40.45 0.45
N VAL A 497 14.98 -39.22 0.89
CA VAL A 497 15.14 -38.06 -0.01
C VAL A 497 16.32 -38.28 -0.95
N SER A 498 17.46 -38.76 -0.44
CA SER A 498 18.62 -39.07 -1.26
C SER A 498 18.31 -40.17 -2.29
N LEU A 499 17.58 -41.21 -1.89
CA LEU A 499 17.11 -42.26 -2.80
C LEU A 499 16.22 -41.68 -3.91
N PHE A 500 15.26 -40.82 -3.55
CA PHE A 500 14.36 -40.18 -4.50
C PHE A 500 15.13 -39.32 -5.51
N GLN A 501 16.09 -38.51 -5.04
CA GLN A 501 16.89 -37.63 -5.91
C GLN A 501 17.82 -38.42 -6.84
N GLN A 502 18.43 -39.51 -6.35
CA GLN A 502 19.24 -40.40 -7.19
C GLN A 502 18.40 -41.06 -8.29
N GLU A 503 17.19 -41.53 -7.96
CA GLU A 503 16.30 -42.13 -8.95
C GLU A 503 15.81 -41.09 -9.96
N LYS A 504 15.45 -39.88 -9.52
CA LYS A 504 15.11 -38.77 -10.42
C LYS A 504 16.26 -38.43 -11.38
N ALA A 505 17.49 -38.33 -10.88
CA ALA A 505 18.67 -38.09 -11.71
C ALA A 505 18.89 -39.21 -12.75
N ARG A 506 18.74 -40.47 -12.34
CA ARG A 506 18.84 -41.65 -13.22
C ARG A 506 17.78 -41.62 -14.34
N LEU A 507 16.54 -41.27 -14.01
CA LEU A 507 15.44 -41.18 -14.99
C LEU A 507 15.68 -40.05 -16.00
N LEU A 508 16.16 -38.89 -15.54
CA LEU A 508 16.52 -37.76 -16.39
C LEU A 508 17.68 -38.09 -17.34
N GLN A 509 18.71 -38.81 -16.87
CA GLN A 509 19.83 -39.26 -17.72
C GLN A 509 19.40 -40.22 -18.85
N ARG A 510 18.30 -40.95 -18.66
CA ARG A 510 17.75 -41.87 -19.67
C ARG A 510 16.85 -41.17 -20.70
N ASN A 511 16.68 -39.85 -20.63
CA ASN A 511 15.81 -39.06 -21.50
C ASN A 511 14.37 -39.62 -21.60
N LEU A 512 13.84 -40.13 -20.49
CA LEU A 512 12.45 -40.61 -20.47
C LEU A 512 11.46 -39.44 -20.57
N PRO A 513 10.26 -39.65 -21.15
CA PRO A 513 9.20 -38.64 -21.17
C PRO A 513 8.79 -38.21 -19.75
N ALA A 514 8.46 -36.93 -19.56
CA ALA A 514 8.14 -36.36 -18.25
C ALA A 514 6.99 -37.09 -17.51
N GLU A 515 5.98 -37.59 -18.24
CA GLU A 515 4.86 -38.37 -17.68
C GLU A 515 5.30 -39.73 -17.14
N GLU A 516 6.26 -40.39 -17.80
CA GLU A 516 6.80 -41.68 -17.35
C GLU A 516 7.66 -41.47 -16.10
N ILE A 517 8.48 -40.41 -16.09
CA ILE A 517 9.25 -40.00 -14.91
C ILE A 517 8.30 -39.75 -13.73
N ARG A 518 7.20 -38.99 -13.95
CA ARG A 518 6.21 -38.72 -12.90
C ARG A 518 5.64 -40.00 -12.33
N THR A 519 5.21 -40.93 -13.19
CA THR A 519 4.60 -42.20 -12.77
C THR A 519 5.56 -43.01 -11.89
N VAL A 520 6.82 -43.17 -12.31
CA VAL A 520 7.82 -43.93 -11.53
C VAL A 520 8.10 -43.28 -10.18
N LEU A 521 8.22 -41.95 -10.13
CA LEU A 521 8.49 -41.23 -8.89
C LEU A 521 7.27 -41.21 -7.94
N GLU A 522 6.05 -41.19 -8.48
CA GLU A 522 4.81 -41.34 -7.69
C GLU A 522 4.69 -42.74 -7.08
N ASP A 523 4.98 -43.78 -7.86
CA ASP A 523 5.02 -45.16 -7.38
C ASP A 523 6.08 -45.35 -6.28
N LEU A 524 7.23 -44.67 -6.39
CA LEU A 524 8.28 -44.69 -5.37
C LEU A 524 7.80 -44.11 -4.03
N ASN A 525 6.98 -43.06 -4.08
CA ASN A 525 6.37 -42.40 -2.93
C ASN A 525 5.22 -43.22 -2.30
N LEU A 526 4.64 -44.16 -3.03
CA LEU A 526 3.49 -44.94 -2.57
C LEU A 526 3.81 -45.73 -1.30
N GLY A 527 3.00 -45.53 -0.25
CA GLY A 527 3.16 -46.24 1.03
C GLY A 527 4.29 -45.74 1.93
N ARG A 528 5.16 -44.83 1.45
CA ARG A 528 6.27 -44.25 2.24
C ARG A 528 5.79 -43.45 3.44
N LEU A 529 4.67 -42.74 3.30
CA LEU A 529 4.03 -42.04 4.42
C LEU A 529 3.49 -43.01 5.47
N ARG A 530 3.00 -44.20 5.07
CA ARG A 530 2.51 -45.21 6.02
C ARG A 530 3.67 -45.79 6.84
N ILE A 531 4.81 -46.04 6.20
CA ILE A 531 6.05 -46.44 6.87
C ILE A 531 6.44 -45.37 7.90
N ALA A 532 6.50 -44.10 7.48
CA ALA A 532 6.85 -43.00 8.38
C ALA A 532 5.86 -42.83 9.55
N SER A 533 4.57 -42.66 9.26
CA SER A 533 3.56 -42.30 10.28
C SER A 533 3.13 -43.45 11.18
N LYS A 534 3.09 -44.69 10.67
CA LYS A 534 2.53 -45.85 11.39
C LYS A 534 3.56 -46.95 11.69
N GLY A 535 4.78 -46.88 11.15
CA GLY A 535 5.79 -47.93 11.35
C GLY A 535 5.40 -49.28 10.74
N ILE A 536 4.57 -49.27 9.69
CA ILE A 536 4.09 -50.49 9.02
C ILE A 536 4.21 -50.39 7.49
N THR A 537 4.42 -51.53 6.84
CA THR A 537 4.40 -51.66 5.37
C THR A 537 3.46 -52.78 4.93
N ARG A 538 3.10 -52.82 3.64
CA ARG A 538 2.24 -53.87 3.07
C ARG A 538 3.05 -55.17 2.99
N HIS A 539 2.47 -56.28 3.45
CA HIS A 539 3.15 -57.57 3.35
C HIS A 539 3.29 -57.99 1.87
N GLN A 540 4.49 -58.36 1.44
CA GLN A 540 4.78 -58.64 0.01
C GLN A 540 3.93 -59.77 -0.58
N ARG A 541 3.61 -60.79 0.23
CA ARG A 541 2.75 -61.93 -0.15
C ARG A 541 1.24 -61.71 0.07
N TYR A 542 0.82 -60.50 0.49
CA TYR A 542 -0.61 -60.22 0.74
C TYR A 542 -1.42 -60.27 -0.56
N GLY A 543 -2.42 -61.17 -0.59
CA GLY A 543 -3.22 -61.47 -1.79
C GLY A 543 -2.71 -62.68 -2.59
N GLN A 544 -1.51 -63.19 -2.29
CA GLN A 544 -0.95 -64.42 -2.87
C GLN A 544 -0.96 -65.59 -1.86
N ASP A 545 -0.83 -65.28 -0.58
CA ASP A 545 -0.92 -66.22 0.54
C ASP A 545 -2.15 -65.87 1.40
N PRO A 546 -3.15 -66.76 1.53
CA PRO A 546 -4.35 -66.53 2.34
C PRO A 546 -4.08 -66.26 3.83
N GLN A 547 -2.91 -66.64 4.37
CA GLN A 547 -2.54 -66.41 5.76
C GLN A 547 -1.62 -65.20 5.98
N ALA A 548 -1.15 -64.53 4.92
CA ALA A 548 -0.29 -63.37 5.06
C ALA A 548 -1.09 -62.15 5.58
N PRO A 549 -0.67 -61.49 6.68
CA PRO A 549 -1.35 -60.32 7.20
C PRO A 549 -1.28 -59.15 6.19
N LYS A 550 -2.29 -58.26 6.17
CA LYS A 550 -2.33 -57.08 5.27
C LYS A 550 -1.11 -56.16 5.47
N PHE A 551 -0.67 -55.99 6.71
CA PHE A 551 0.44 -55.14 7.09
C PHE A 551 1.42 -55.86 8.02
N VAL A 552 2.68 -55.46 7.97
CA VAL A 552 3.75 -55.88 8.90
C VAL A 552 4.43 -54.66 9.48
N THR A 553 4.83 -54.76 10.75
CA THR A 553 5.63 -53.75 11.45
C THR A 553 7.06 -53.75 10.91
N VAL A 554 7.63 -52.56 10.72
CA VAL A 554 9.03 -52.39 10.34
C VAL A 554 9.86 -51.99 11.56
N SER A 555 11.18 -52.22 11.51
CA SER A 555 12.11 -51.72 12.53
C SER A 555 12.11 -50.18 12.54
N GLU A 556 12.52 -49.56 13.65
CA GLU A 556 12.69 -48.08 13.69
C GLU A 556 13.73 -47.60 12.68
N GLU A 557 14.76 -48.40 12.40
CA GLU A 557 15.79 -48.10 11.40
C GLU A 557 15.22 -48.12 9.97
N GLU A 558 14.43 -49.14 9.62
CA GLU A 558 13.70 -49.20 8.35
C GLU A 558 12.70 -48.05 8.23
N GLN A 559 11.99 -47.72 9.31
CA GLN A 559 11.06 -46.61 9.36
C GLN A 559 11.76 -45.28 9.05
N TYR A 560 12.95 -45.04 9.60
CA TYR A 560 13.76 -43.86 9.29
C TYR A 560 14.28 -43.87 7.83
N LYS A 561 14.86 -44.98 7.37
CA LYS A 561 15.46 -45.06 6.04
C LYS A 561 14.45 -44.99 4.90
N GLN A 562 13.28 -45.60 5.08
CA GLN A 562 12.28 -45.79 4.02
C GLN A 562 11.04 -44.90 4.17
N GLY A 563 10.87 -44.23 5.31
CA GLY A 563 9.72 -43.38 5.57
C GLY A 563 9.83 -42.01 4.89
N MET A 564 8.73 -41.54 4.32
CA MET A 564 8.60 -40.15 3.88
C MET A 564 7.82 -39.36 4.95
N TYR A 565 8.52 -38.55 5.72
CA TYR A 565 7.98 -37.76 6.84
C TYR A 565 7.41 -36.45 6.30
N MET A 566 6.16 -36.46 5.85
CA MET A 566 5.48 -35.27 5.36
C MET A 566 5.32 -34.26 6.50
N ILE A 567 6.02 -33.13 6.40
CA ILE A 567 6.08 -32.10 7.42
C ILE A 567 6.34 -30.74 6.76
N GLY A 568 5.69 -29.69 7.28
CA GLY A 568 5.82 -28.32 6.80
C GLY A 568 7.02 -27.59 7.40
N GLN A 569 7.29 -26.39 6.91
CA GLN A 569 8.42 -25.56 7.36
C GLN A 569 8.33 -25.13 8.83
N VAL A 570 7.15 -25.27 9.46
CA VAL A 570 6.96 -25.15 10.91
C VAL A 570 7.92 -26.04 11.70
N ALA A 571 8.40 -27.14 11.13
CA ALA A 571 9.39 -28.01 11.78
C ALA A 571 10.63 -27.23 12.24
N ALA A 572 11.08 -26.27 11.43
CA ALA A 572 12.26 -25.45 11.73
C ALA A 572 12.04 -24.41 12.86
N LEU A 573 10.79 -24.26 13.33
CA LEU A 573 10.37 -23.29 14.35
C LEU A 573 9.98 -23.95 15.67
N ARG A 574 9.90 -25.28 15.74
CA ARG A 574 9.50 -26.02 16.95
C ARG A 574 10.54 -27.07 17.33
N ASP A 575 11.04 -26.97 18.55
CA ASP A 575 12.13 -27.79 19.08
C ASP A 575 11.71 -28.72 20.23
N ARG A 576 10.44 -28.68 20.63
CA ARG A 576 9.92 -29.44 21.77
C ARG A 576 8.47 -29.89 21.61
N PRO A 577 8.08 -31.00 22.27
CA PRO A 577 6.69 -31.40 22.35
C PRO A 577 5.81 -30.39 23.10
N CYS A 578 4.52 -30.41 22.81
CA CYS A 578 3.49 -29.66 23.53
C CYS A 578 2.24 -30.53 23.70
N THR A 579 1.23 -30.01 24.39
CA THR A 579 -0.11 -30.62 24.40
C THR A 579 -1.03 -29.88 23.44
N ILE A 580 -2.11 -30.52 22.97
CA ILE A 580 -3.11 -29.88 22.11
C ILE A 580 -3.69 -28.61 22.76
N PRO A 581 -4.12 -28.62 24.06
CA PRO A 581 -4.61 -27.42 24.71
C PRO A 581 -3.59 -26.27 24.75
N GLN A 582 -2.30 -26.57 24.95
CA GLN A 582 -1.24 -25.56 24.90
C GLN A 582 -1.10 -24.98 23.50
N LEU A 583 -1.10 -25.81 22.45
CA LEU A 583 -1.01 -25.36 21.07
C LEU A 583 -2.17 -24.42 20.71
N HIS A 584 -3.41 -24.79 21.05
CA HIS A 584 -4.58 -23.97 20.73
C HIS A 584 -4.60 -22.65 21.49
N HIS A 585 -4.26 -22.69 22.79
CA HIS A 585 -4.17 -21.48 23.61
C HIS A 585 -3.08 -20.54 23.10
N ASP A 586 -1.94 -21.08 22.65
CA ASP A 586 -0.83 -20.30 22.13
C ASP A 586 -1.19 -19.60 20.81
N VAL A 587 -1.81 -20.32 19.88
CA VAL A 587 -2.25 -19.79 18.57
C VAL A 587 -3.46 -18.85 18.67
N SER A 588 -4.26 -18.94 19.73
CA SER A 588 -5.49 -18.12 19.86
C SER A 588 -5.30 -16.98 20.87
N VAL A 589 -5.29 -17.32 22.16
CA VAL A 589 -5.30 -16.34 23.26
C VAL A 589 -3.98 -15.57 23.30
N LYS A 590 -2.84 -16.26 23.32
CA LYS A 590 -1.53 -15.60 23.39
C LYS A 590 -1.21 -14.78 22.14
N GLY A 591 -1.70 -15.19 20.97
CA GLY A 591 -1.63 -14.38 19.74
C GLY A 591 -2.37 -13.06 19.87
N SER A 592 -3.57 -13.10 20.46
CA SER A 592 -4.38 -11.89 20.72
C SER A 592 -3.77 -10.99 21.80
N GLU A 593 -3.21 -11.58 22.87
CA GLU A 593 -2.46 -10.85 23.90
C GLU A 593 -1.23 -10.15 23.32
N ARG A 594 -0.48 -10.83 22.43
CA ARG A 594 0.67 -10.24 21.74
C ARG A 594 0.26 -9.03 20.92
N LEU A 595 -0.83 -9.12 20.16
CA LEU A 595 -1.35 -7.99 19.38
C LEU A 595 -1.76 -6.83 20.27
N ALA A 596 -2.45 -7.09 21.38
CA ALA A 596 -2.86 -6.06 22.33
C ALA A 596 -1.67 -5.32 22.96
N ALA A 597 -0.52 -5.97 23.11
CA ALA A 597 0.71 -5.37 23.62
C ALA A 597 1.53 -4.61 22.56
N LEU A 598 1.18 -4.74 21.27
CA LEU A 598 1.92 -4.10 20.19
C LEU A 598 1.64 -2.58 20.17
N PRO A 599 2.67 -1.72 20.16
CA PRO A 599 2.46 -0.29 20.03
C PRO A 599 1.85 0.03 18.67
N LEU A 600 0.96 1.02 18.61
CA LEU A 600 0.55 1.59 17.33
C LEU A 600 1.75 2.35 16.71
N PRO A 601 1.95 2.30 15.39
CA PRO A 601 2.98 3.08 14.73
C PRO A 601 2.79 4.56 15.08
N ALA A 602 3.74 5.15 15.80
CA ALA A 602 3.69 6.58 16.06
C ALA A 602 3.80 7.32 14.71
N LYS A 603 2.82 8.14 14.36
CA LYS A 603 2.99 9.14 13.30
C LYS A 603 4.22 9.96 13.68
N ARG A 604 5.36 9.70 13.04
CA ARG A 604 6.52 10.59 13.10
C ARG A 604 6.10 11.85 12.35
N SER A 605 5.38 12.73 13.05
CA SER A 605 5.43 14.15 12.76
C SER A 605 6.89 14.52 12.93
N VAL A 606 7.57 14.69 11.80
CA VAL A 606 8.92 15.23 11.80
C VAL A 606 8.76 16.71 12.18
N TRP A 607 8.59 16.97 13.47
CA TRP A 607 8.76 18.31 14.01
C TRP A 607 10.24 18.65 13.87
N VAL A 608 10.60 19.23 12.73
CA VAL A 608 11.88 19.91 12.61
C VAL A 608 11.75 21.18 13.45
N SER A 609 12.35 21.19 14.64
CA SER A 609 12.45 22.40 15.45
C SER A 609 13.13 23.51 14.63
N SER A 610 12.40 24.56 14.29
CA SER A 610 12.87 25.68 13.50
C SER A 610 13.33 26.83 14.40
N GLN A 611 14.62 26.84 14.74
CA GLN A 611 15.31 28.11 14.99
C GLN A 611 16.48 28.21 14.00
N GLY A 612 16.30 29.03 12.96
CA GLY A 612 17.35 29.46 12.04
C GLY A 612 17.44 28.77 10.66
N ARG A 613 16.40 28.08 10.17
CA ARG A 613 16.40 27.51 8.81
C ARG A 613 15.48 28.27 7.83
N SER A 614 15.89 28.25 6.56
CA SER A 614 15.11 28.67 5.39
C SER A 614 13.74 27.96 5.38
N SER A 615 12.72 28.62 4.83
CA SER A 615 11.34 28.11 4.80
C SER A 615 11.20 26.85 3.94
N ASP A 616 11.92 26.77 2.83
CA ASP A 616 11.94 25.63 1.91
C ASP A 616 10.54 25.13 1.55
N ILE A 617 9.70 26.05 1.05
CA ILE A 617 8.33 25.75 0.61
C ILE A 617 8.30 25.70 -0.92
N ALA A 618 7.87 24.58 -1.49
CA ALA A 618 7.75 24.37 -2.92
C ALA A 618 6.42 24.90 -3.45
N ILE A 619 6.47 25.58 -4.60
CA ILE A 619 5.31 25.86 -5.44
C ILE A 619 5.13 24.67 -6.38
N VAL A 620 4.05 23.91 -6.20
CA VAL A 620 3.79 22.65 -6.94
C VAL A 620 2.69 22.74 -7.98
N GLY A 621 1.92 23.82 -7.97
CA GLY A 621 0.92 24.13 -8.99
C GLY A 621 0.56 25.61 -9.00
N MET A 622 0.06 26.09 -10.12
CA MET A 622 -0.36 27.49 -10.27
C MET A 622 -1.52 27.64 -11.27
N SER A 623 -2.24 28.76 -11.14
CA SER A 623 -3.18 29.24 -12.16
C SER A 623 -3.36 30.76 -12.05
N CYS A 624 -3.74 31.41 -13.14
CA CYS A 624 -4.09 32.83 -13.11
C CYS A 624 -5.17 33.19 -14.14
N LEU A 625 -5.88 34.29 -13.86
CA LEU A 625 -6.79 34.98 -14.75
C LEU A 625 -6.50 36.48 -14.64
N LEU A 626 -5.98 37.06 -15.71
CA LEU A 626 -5.52 38.44 -15.78
C LEU A 626 -6.02 39.10 -17.08
N PRO A 627 -6.00 40.44 -17.17
CA PRO A 627 -6.38 41.16 -18.39
C PRO A 627 -5.59 40.65 -19.62
N LYS A 628 -6.30 40.30 -20.69
CA LYS A 628 -5.76 39.65 -21.91
C LYS A 628 -5.02 38.32 -21.68
N ALA A 629 -5.20 37.66 -20.53
CA ALA A 629 -4.54 36.41 -20.20
C ALA A 629 -5.50 35.47 -19.43
N PRO A 630 -6.23 34.58 -20.12
CA PRO A 630 -7.18 33.66 -19.50
C PRO A 630 -6.52 32.46 -18.79
N ASP A 631 -5.21 32.29 -18.97
CA ASP A 631 -4.39 31.22 -18.41
C ASP A 631 -2.91 31.62 -18.29
N LEU A 632 -2.12 30.74 -17.64
CA LEU A 632 -0.69 30.95 -17.39
C LEU A 632 0.15 31.02 -18.66
N GLN A 633 -0.21 30.24 -19.67
CA GLN A 633 0.54 30.20 -20.92
C GLN A 633 0.44 31.55 -21.63
N THR A 634 -0.79 32.06 -21.79
CA THR A 634 -1.04 33.36 -22.40
C THR A 634 -0.40 34.48 -21.58
N TYR A 635 -0.44 34.39 -20.25
CA TYR A 635 0.25 35.35 -19.38
C TYR A 635 1.77 35.39 -19.64
N TRP A 636 2.41 34.23 -19.73
CA TRP A 636 3.84 34.13 -20.03
C TRP A 636 4.17 34.66 -21.43
N GLU A 637 3.36 34.32 -22.43
CA GLU A 637 3.49 34.84 -23.80
C GLU A 637 3.34 36.36 -23.85
N ASN A 638 2.41 36.93 -23.08
CA ASN A 638 2.20 38.37 -22.97
C ASN A 638 3.43 39.09 -22.40
N ILE A 639 4.09 38.51 -21.39
CA ILE A 639 5.35 39.05 -20.84
C ILE A 639 6.44 39.07 -21.92
N LEU A 640 6.64 37.95 -22.61
CA LEU A 640 7.67 37.83 -23.65
C LEU A 640 7.44 38.79 -24.82
N HIS A 641 6.18 38.97 -25.22
CA HIS A 641 5.79 39.88 -26.31
C HIS A 641 5.53 41.32 -25.85
N LYS A 642 5.71 41.63 -24.55
CA LYS A 642 5.53 42.97 -23.97
C LYS A 642 4.14 43.56 -24.26
N VAL A 643 3.11 42.73 -24.10
CA VAL A 643 1.72 43.12 -24.37
C VAL A 643 1.22 44.10 -23.30
N ASP A 644 0.76 45.28 -23.74
CA ASP A 644 0.06 46.24 -22.88
C ASP A 644 -1.42 45.83 -22.77
N ALA A 645 -1.85 45.45 -21.57
CA ALA A 645 -3.20 44.99 -21.29
C ALA A 645 -4.15 46.10 -20.80
N ILE A 646 -3.68 47.35 -20.72
CA ILE A 646 -4.50 48.47 -20.25
C ILE A 646 -5.44 48.96 -21.36
N THR A 647 -6.70 49.20 -20.99
CA THR A 647 -7.73 49.77 -21.87
C THR A 647 -8.47 50.90 -21.15
N GLU A 648 -9.32 51.62 -21.88
CA GLU A 648 -10.35 52.42 -21.23
C GLU A 648 -11.34 51.51 -20.50
N VAL A 649 -12.04 52.05 -19.49
CA VAL A 649 -13.14 51.37 -18.81
C VAL A 649 -14.17 50.90 -19.86
N PRO A 650 -14.45 49.59 -19.96
CA PRO A 650 -15.42 49.06 -20.92
C PRO A 650 -16.84 49.60 -20.67
N GLN A 651 -17.59 49.85 -21.75
CA GLN A 651 -18.93 50.45 -21.67
C GLN A 651 -19.97 49.56 -20.98
N ASP A 652 -19.77 48.25 -21.00
CA ASP A 652 -20.59 47.25 -20.31
C ASP A 652 -20.31 47.15 -18.81
N ARG A 653 -19.22 47.76 -18.32
CA ARG A 653 -18.93 47.88 -16.88
C ARG A 653 -19.63 49.11 -16.30
N TRP A 654 -19.25 50.30 -16.76
CA TRP A 654 -19.92 51.56 -16.42
C TRP A 654 -19.54 52.68 -17.38
N ASP A 655 -20.43 53.66 -17.55
CA ASP A 655 -20.21 54.82 -18.41
C ASP A 655 -19.31 55.85 -17.71
N TRP A 656 -18.01 55.74 -17.95
CA TRP A 656 -17.00 56.59 -17.32
C TRP A 656 -17.10 58.07 -17.71
N GLN A 657 -17.71 58.38 -18.86
CA GLN A 657 -17.85 59.75 -19.35
C GLN A 657 -18.72 60.61 -18.41
N ARG A 658 -19.64 59.99 -17.66
CA ARG A 658 -20.47 60.68 -16.66
C ARG A 658 -19.67 61.20 -15.47
N TYR A 659 -18.56 60.53 -15.15
CA TYR A 659 -17.76 60.77 -13.95
C TYR A 659 -16.45 61.50 -14.26
N PHE A 660 -16.04 61.56 -15.51
CA PHE A 660 -14.73 62.06 -15.89
C PHE A 660 -14.63 63.58 -15.96
N ASP A 661 -13.52 64.11 -15.46
CA ASP A 661 -13.05 65.48 -15.69
C ASP A 661 -11.51 65.49 -15.64
N PRO A 662 -10.81 66.03 -16.64
CA PRO A 662 -9.35 66.10 -16.62
C PRO A 662 -8.79 66.98 -15.49
N ASP A 663 -9.58 67.91 -14.93
CA ASP A 663 -9.17 68.66 -13.75
C ASP A 663 -9.19 67.76 -12.50
N ARG A 664 -8.00 67.47 -11.97
CA ARG A 664 -7.82 66.64 -10.76
C ARG A 664 -8.52 67.24 -9.52
N LYS A 665 -8.83 68.54 -9.53
CA LYS A 665 -9.53 69.23 -8.45
C LYS A 665 -11.03 69.32 -8.65
N ALA A 666 -11.56 68.88 -9.79
CA ALA A 666 -12.99 68.89 -10.05
C ALA A 666 -13.73 68.10 -8.95
N ARG A 667 -14.75 68.75 -8.38
CA ARG A 667 -15.58 68.16 -7.33
C ARG A 667 -16.34 66.98 -7.90
N ASP A 668 -16.34 65.85 -7.17
CA ASP A 668 -17.13 64.66 -7.51
C ASP A 668 -16.87 64.16 -8.96
N LYS A 669 -15.63 64.32 -9.44
CA LYS A 669 -15.12 63.75 -10.70
C LYS A 669 -13.89 62.86 -10.53
N VAL A 670 -13.69 61.94 -11.46
CA VAL A 670 -12.49 61.10 -11.64
C VAL A 670 -11.67 61.65 -12.80
N TYR A 671 -10.34 61.60 -12.70
CA TYR A 671 -9.46 62.17 -13.75
C TYR A 671 -8.76 61.10 -14.61
N SER A 672 -9.00 59.82 -14.32
CA SER A 672 -8.49 58.70 -15.11
C SER A 672 -9.64 57.78 -15.51
N LYS A 673 -9.48 57.16 -16.68
CA LYS A 673 -10.45 56.30 -17.35
C LYS A 673 -9.84 54.95 -17.76
N TRP A 674 -8.63 54.67 -17.28
CA TRP A 674 -7.81 53.55 -17.71
C TRP A 674 -7.75 52.47 -16.63
N GLY A 675 -7.77 51.21 -17.05
CA GLY A 675 -7.65 50.04 -16.17
C GLY A 675 -7.33 48.77 -16.93
N GLY A 676 -6.96 47.71 -16.21
CA GLY A 676 -6.90 46.35 -16.74
C GLY A 676 -8.16 45.58 -16.37
N PHE A 677 -8.84 45.01 -17.37
CA PHE A 677 -10.13 44.33 -17.19
C PHE A 677 -10.03 42.88 -17.68
N ILE A 678 -10.63 41.97 -16.93
CA ILE A 678 -10.74 40.56 -17.31
C ILE A 678 -11.88 40.41 -18.32
N ASP A 679 -11.62 39.68 -19.40
CA ASP A 679 -12.62 39.32 -20.41
C ASP A 679 -13.66 38.33 -19.84
N PRO A 680 -14.89 38.29 -20.38
CA PRO A 680 -15.89 37.32 -19.95
C PRO A 680 -15.38 35.88 -20.10
N ILE A 681 -15.51 35.07 -19.04
CA ILE A 681 -15.17 33.64 -19.08
C ILE A 681 -16.40 32.75 -18.88
N PRO A 682 -16.46 31.58 -19.53
CA PRO A 682 -17.49 30.61 -19.25
C PRO A 682 -17.32 30.02 -17.85
N PHE A 683 -18.41 29.89 -17.10
CA PHE A 683 -18.44 29.25 -15.79
C PHE A 683 -19.53 28.20 -15.73
N ASP A 684 -19.18 26.98 -15.34
CA ASP A 684 -20.12 25.88 -15.14
C ASP A 684 -20.46 25.74 -13.64
N PRO A 685 -21.64 26.21 -13.21
CA PRO A 685 -22.03 26.14 -11.80
C PRO A 685 -22.34 24.71 -11.34
N THR A 686 -22.69 23.81 -12.26
CA THR A 686 -23.13 22.45 -11.93
C THR A 686 -21.98 21.58 -11.47
N ARG A 687 -20.76 21.80 -12.01
CA ARG A 687 -19.51 21.19 -11.55
C ARG A 687 -19.29 21.35 -10.05
N TYR A 688 -19.70 22.49 -9.50
CA TYR A 688 -19.51 22.84 -8.09
C TYR A 688 -20.79 22.64 -7.26
N GLY A 689 -21.86 22.07 -7.83
CA GLY A 689 -23.14 21.91 -7.14
C GLY A 689 -23.78 23.23 -6.73
N ILE A 690 -23.62 24.28 -7.55
CA ILE A 690 -24.24 25.59 -7.37
C ILE A 690 -25.49 25.67 -8.28
N PRO A 691 -26.69 25.89 -7.73
CA PRO A 691 -27.89 26.02 -8.55
C PRO A 691 -27.86 27.29 -9.44
N PRO A 692 -28.21 27.22 -10.74
CA PRO A 692 -28.08 28.36 -11.66
C PRO A 692 -28.83 29.63 -11.26
N ASN A 693 -29.97 29.50 -10.57
CA ASN A 693 -30.76 30.64 -10.08
C ASN A 693 -30.04 31.45 -8.99
N THR A 694 -29.10 30.86 -8.26
CA THR A 694 -28.35 31.52 -7.18
C THR A 694 -27.20 32.38 -7.67
N LEU A 695 -26.76 32.21 -8.93
CA LEU A 695 -25.59 32.89 -9.49
C LEU A 695 -25.68 34.41 -9.44
N ARG A 696 -26.89 34.97 -9.60
CA ARG A 696 -27.10 36.43 -9.55
C ARG A 696 -26.88 37.03 -8.16
N SER A 697 -26.86 36.18 -7.14
CA SER A 697 -26.68 36.57 -5.74
C SER A 697 -25.26 36.34 -5.24
N ILE A 698 -24.36 35.78 -6.05
CA ILE A 698 -22.98 35.45 -5.67
C ILE A 698 -22.01 36.38 -6.41
N ASP A 699 -21.09 36.97 -5.66
CA ASP A 699 -20.05 37.83 -6.24
C ASP A 699 -19.17 37.03 -7.21
N PRO A 700 -18.93 37.52 -8.45
CA PRO A 700 -18.10 36.84 -9.43
C PRO A 700 -16.73 36.43 -8.91
N LEU A 701 -16.12 37.19 -8.00
CA LEU A 701 -14.82 36.86 -7.40
C LEU A 701 -14.84 35.48 -6.73
N GLN A 702 -15.92 35.12 -6.02
CA GLN A 702 -16.04 33.80 -5.39
C GLN A 702 -16.10 32.66 -6.42
N LEU A 703 -16.83 32.88 -7.52
CA LEU A 703 -17.02 31.88 -8.57
C LEU A 703 -15.74 31.65 -9.37
N LEU A 704 -15.08 32.74 -9.77
CA LEU A 704 -13.82 32.70 -10.48
C LEU A 704 -12.73 32.02 -9.63
N THR A 705 -12.71 32.30 -8.32
CA THR A 705 -11.76 31.64 -7.40
C THR A 705 -11.90 30.11 -7.41
N LEU A 706 -13.13 29.57 -7.44
CA LEU A 706 -13.34 28.11 -7.55
C LEU A 706 -12.71 27.53 -8.82
N GLU A 707 -12.92 28.19 -9.96
CA GLU A 707 -12.37 27.74 -11.24
C GLU A 707 -10.85 27.79 -11.27
N LEU A 708 -10.24 28.84 -10.69
CA LEU A 708 -8.79 28.97 -10.65
C LEU A 708 -8.16 27.98 -9.67
N VAL A 709 -8.81 27.67 -8.54
CA VAL A 709 -8.34 26.60 -7.64
C VAL A 709 -8.41 25.24 -8.33
N HIS A 710 -9.48 24.95 -9.08
CA HIS A 710 -9.59 23.74 -9.88
C HIS A 710 -8.39 23.59 -10.83
N LYS A 711 -8.10 24.63 -11.62
CA LYS A 711 -6.98 24.66 -12.57
C LYS A 711 -5.61 24.53 -11.88
N ALA A 712 -5.44 25.13 -10.70
CA ALA A 712 -4.18 25.03 -9.96
C ALA A 712 -3.95 23.60 -9.41
N LEU A 713 -5.01 22.92 -8.97
CA LEU A 713 -4.96 21.52 -8.55
C LEU A 713 -4.72 20.57 -9.74
N GLU A 714 -5.31 20.89 -10.90
CA GLU A 714 -5.04 20.18 -12.16
C GLU A 714 -3.56 20.29 -12.54
N ASP A 715 -3.00 21.50 -12.54
CA ASP A 715 -1.58 21.75 -12.81
C ASP A 715 -0.65 21.01 -11.83
N ALA A 716 -1.03 20.92 -10.56
CA ALA A 716 -0.31 20.16 -9.54
C ALA A 716 -0.51 18.62 -9.65
N GLY A 717 -1.45 18.16 -10.47
CA GLY A 717 -1.80 16.74 -10.65
C GLY A 717 -2.67 16.14 -9.54
N TYR A 718 -3.26 16.95 -8.67
CA TYR A 718 -4.03 16.50 -7.50
C TYR A 718 -5.55 16.37 -7.74
N LEU A 719 -6.02 16.47 -8.99
CA LEU A 719 -7.38 16.04 -9.33
C LEU A 719 -7.53 14.51 -9.25
N ASP A 720 -6.52 13.76 -9.68
CA ASP A 720 -6.57 12.29 -9.79
C ASP A 720 -5.71 11.55 -8.74
N ARG A 721 -4.87 12.28 -8.00
CA ARG A 721 -3.97 11.72 -6.99
C ARG A 721 -4.57 11.86 -5.60
N PRO A 722 -4.47 10.84 -4.72
CA PRO A 722 -4.82 11.02 -3.31
C PRO A 722 -3.85 12.01 -2.65
N PHE A 723 -4.36 12.87 -1.78
CA PHE A 723 -3.59 13.81 -0.98
C PHE A 723 -4.36 14.11 0.32
N PRO A 724 -3.70 14.61 1.38
CA PRO A 724 -4.31 14.78 2.69
C PRO A 724 -5.30 15.97 2.71
N ARG A 725 -6.51 15.75 2.19
CA ARG A 725 -7.60 16.74 2.15
C ARG A 725 -7.94 17.32 3.52
N GLU A 726 -7.93 16.47 4.55
CA GLU A 726 -8.13 16.86 5.96
C GLU A 726 -7.11 17.89 6.44
N HIS A 727 -5.89 17.89 5.89
CA HIS A 727 -4.80 18.80 6.25
C HIS A 727 -4.46 19.79 5.11
N THR A 728 -5.46 20.12 4.28
CA THR A 728 -5.32 21.12 3.21
C THR A 728 -6.02 22.41 3.60
N SER A 729 -5.30 23.54 3.58
CA SER A 729 -5.85 24.86 3.96
C SER A 729 -6.03 25.79 2.76
N VAL A 730 -6.88 26.82 2.90
CA VAL A 730 -7.17 27.83 1.87
C VAL A 730 -6.99 29.24 2.42
N ILE A 731 -5.99 29.96 1.92
CA ILE A 731 -5.68 31.31 2.42
C ILE A 731 -5.64 32.29 1.24
N LEU A 732 -6.57 33.25 1.21
CA LEU A 732 -6.68 34.18 0.07
C LEU A 732 -6.43 35.62 0.50
N GLY A 733 -5.61 36.33 -0.27
CA GLY A 733 -5.48 37.78 -0.19
C GLY A 733 -6.62 38.44 -0.97
N VAL A 734 -7.59 39.02 -0.25
CA VAL A 734 -8.74 39.69 -0.86
C VAL A 734 -8.98 40.99 -0.09
N GLY A 735 -8.94 42.12 -0.79
CA GLY A 735 -9.09 43.46 -0.19
C GLY A 735 -9.99 44.35 -1.05
N GLY A 736 -10.15 45.62 -0.63
CA GLY A 736 -10.87 46.63 -1.43
C GLY A 736 -12.33 46.90 -1.01
N GLY A 737 -12.78 46.34 0.11
CA GLY A 737 -14.15 46.54 0.61
C GLY A 737 -15.19 45.68 -0.11
N SER A 738 -16.47 46.08 -0.07
CA SER A 738 -17.54 45.34 -0.74
C SER A 738 -17.38 45.38 -2.26
N GLY A 739 -17.38 44.21 -2.90
CA GLY A 739 -17.45 44.08 -4.36
C GLY A 739 -18.70 44.74 -4.94
N ASP A 740 -18.77 44.85 -6.27
CA ASP A 740 -19.82 45.61 -6.96
C ASP A 740 -21.23 45.13 -6.57
N LEU A 741 -21.44 43.81 -6.51
CA LEU A 741 -22.72 43.23 -6.09
C LEU A 741 -23.08 43.63 -4.65
N GLY A 742 -22.11 43.60 -3.72
CA GLY A 742 -22.30 44.03 -2.34
C GLY A 742 -22.65 45.53 -2.23
N GLN A 743 -22.05 46.38 -3.08
CA GLN A 743 -22.38 47.79 -3.15
C GLN A 743 -23.81 48.01 -3.68
N GLN A 744 -24.25 47.23 -4.67
CA GLN A 744 -25.63 47.31 -5.17
C GLN A 744 -26.66 46.90 -4.10
N TYR A 745 -26.39 45.87 -3.30
CA TYR A 745 -27.22 45.50 -2.16
C TYR A 745 -27.22 46.57 -1.06
N THR A 746 -26.06 47.19 -0.81
CA THR A 746 -25.92 48.32 0.13
C THR A 746 -26.77 49.49 -0.33
N LEU A 747 -26.69 49.85 -1.61
CA LEU A 747 -27.51 50.90 -2.21
C LEU A 747 -29.00 50.57 -2.07
N ARG A 748 -29.43 49.38 -2.50
CA ARG A 748 -30.83 48.95 -2.36
C ARG A 748 -31.34 49.10 -0.93
N SER A 749 -30.55 48.69 0.04
CA SER A 749 -30.96 48.72 1.45
C SER A 749 -30.93 50.12 2.05
N GLY A 750 -30.06 51.00 1.54
CA GLY A 750 -29.92 52.37 2.00
C GLY A 750 -30.88 53.37 1.34
N LEU A 751 -31.40 53.08 0.14
CA LEU A 751 -32.29 54.00 -0.59
C LEU A 751 -33.51 54.49 0.22
N PRO A 752 -34.22 53.64 0.99
CA PRO A 752 -35.36 54.10 1.81
C PRO A 752 -34.97 55.04 2.95
N MET A 753 -33.68 55.11 3.32
CA MET A 753 -33.19 56.07 4.33
C MET A 753 -33.00 57.48 3.76
N LEU A 754 -32.90 57.59 2.43
CA LEU A 754 -32.59 58.83 1.73
C LEU A 754 -33.80 59.40 1.00
N PHE A 755 -34.74 58.53 0.60
CA PHE A 755 -35.90 58.88 -0.21
C PHE A 755 -37.13 58.10 0.26
N ASP A 756 -38.26 58.80 0.42
CA ASP A 756 -39.54 58.18 0.81
C ASP A 756 -40.19 57.42 -0.36
N ASP A 757 -40.10 57.95 -1.59
CA ASP A 757 -40.67 57.36 -2.81
C ASP A 757 -39.65 57.40 -3.96
N LEU A 758 -39.44 56.25 -4.62
CA LEU A 758 -38.58 56.12 -5.80
C LEU A 758 -39.32 55.40 -6.93
N PRO A 759 -39.06 55.75 -8.21
CA PRO A 759 -39.64 55.05 -9.34
C PRO A 759 -39.34 53.54 -9.29
N ALA A 760 -40.33 52.70 -9.60
CA ALA A 760 -40.20 51.24 -9.60
C ALA A 760 -39.00 50.74 -10.45
N GLU A 761 -38.69 51.45 -11.53
CA GLU A 761 -37.56 51.15 -12.41
C GLU A 761 -36.21 51.14 -11.68
N VAL A 762 -36.01 52.01 -10.67
CA VAL A 762 -34.78 52.05 -9.88
C VAL A 762 -34.57 50.71 -9.15
N TRP A 763 -35.63 50.16 -8.58
CA TRP A 763 -35.59 48.88 -7.86
C TRP A 763 -35.35 47.68 -8.76
N THR A 764 -35.80 47.74 -10.02
CA THR A 764 -35.57 46.67 -11.01
C THR A 764 -34.13 46.62 -11.52
N ARG A 765 -33.36 47.70 -11.35
CA ARG A 765 -31.93 47.77 -11.72
C ARG A 765 -30.99 47.30 -10.61
N LEU A 766 -31.52 46.98 -9.43
CA LEU A 766 -30.76 46.53 -8.27
C LEU A 766 -31.10 45.06 -7.95
N PRO A 767 -30.14 44.29 -7.40
CA PRO A 767 -30.35 42.87 -7.11
C PRO A 767 -31.44 42.68 -6.05
N GLU A 768 -32.11 41.53 -6.07
CA GLU A 768 -33.11 41.18 -5.07
C GLU A 768 -32.49 40.40 -3.92
N TRP A 769 -32.94 40.68 -2.70
CA TRP A 769 -32.51 39.92 -1.52
C TRP A 769 -33.06 38.50 -1.58
N THR A 770 -32.16 37.53 -1.44
CA THR A 770 -32.43 36.08 -1.40
C THR A 770 -31.67 35.46 -0.23
N GLU A 771 -31.95 34.20 0.09
CA GLU A 771 -31.21 33.45 1.12
C GLU A 771 -29.71 33.33 0.79
N ASP A 772 -29.35 33.35 -0.50
CA ASP A 772 -27.96 33.27 -0.96
C ASP A 772 -27.21 34.61 -0.92
N SER A 773 -27.92 35.74 -0.86
CA SER A 773 -27.33 37.08 -1.02
C SER A 773 -26.28 37.38 0.06
N PHE A 774 -26.51 36.95 1.31
CA PHE A 774 -25.58 37.22 2.40
C PHE A 774 -24.25 36.49 2.20
N ALA A 775 -24.27 35.17 1.98
CA ALA A 775 -23.06 34.40 1.73
C ALA A 775 -22.39 34.81 0.40
N GLY A 776 -23.17 35.25 -0.58
CA GLY A 776 -22.68 35.63 -1.89
C GLY A 776 -21.85 36.91 -1.93
N ILE A 777 -21.98 37.82 -0.95
CA ILE A 777 -21.23 39.10 -0.93
C ILE A 777 -20.10 39.16 0.08
N LEU A 778 -19.96 38.15 0.94
CA LEU A 778 -18.91 38.10 1.97
C LEU A 778 -17.57 37.68 1.35
N LEU A 779 -16.52 38.47 1.54
CA LEU A 779 -15.19 38.19 0.96
C LEU A 779 -14.58 36.89 1.51
N ASN A 780 -14.71 36.62 2.81
CA ASN A 780 -14.18 35.41 3.44
C ASN A 780 -14.82 34.12 2.89
N VAL A 781 -16.04 34.21 2.36
CA VAL A 781 -16.74 33.07 1.76
C VAL A 781 -16.06 32.62 0.46
N ALA A 782 -15.20 33.42 -0.19
CA ALA A 782 -14.38 32.93 -1.30
C ALA A 782 -13.51 31.74 -0.86
N ALA A 783 -12.77 31.87 0.25
CA ALA A 783 -11.95 30.78 0.80
C ALA A 783 -12.82 29.64 1.36
N GLY A 784 -13.89 29.97 2.07
CA GLY A 784 -14.80 28.96 2.65
C GLY A 784 -15.55 28.13 1.61
N ARG A 785 -15.93 28.74 0.48
CA ARG A 785 -16.60 28.04 -0.62
C ARG A 785 -15.64 27.10 -1.32
N VAL A 786 -14.37 27.47 -1.50
CA VAL A 786 -13.32 26.55 -1.97
C VAL A 786 -13.19 25.37 -1.02
N ALA A 787 -12.99 25.62 0.27
CA ALA A 787 -12.83 24.55 1.25
C ALA A 787 -14.03 23.60 1.27
N ASN A 788 -15.25 24.14 1.22
CA ASN A 788 -16.48 23.34 1.18
C ASN A 788 -16.63 22.52 -0.11
N ARG A 789 -16.30 23.07 -1.28
CA ARG A 789 -16.53 22.38 -2.57
C ARG A 789 -15.44 21.39 -2.95
N PHE A 790 -14.24 21.55 -2.41
CA PHE A 790 -13.15 20.60 -2.60
C PHE A 790 -12.90 19.69 -1.39
N ASP A 791 -13.76 19.77 -0.36
CA ASP A 791 -13.68 18.96 0.85
C ASP A 791 -12.33 19.09 1.57
N PHE A 792 -11.93 20.33 1.87
CA PHE A 792 -10.69 20.63 2.57
C PHE A 792 -10.96 20.83 4.07
N GLY A 793 -10.30 20.03 4.90
CA GLY A 793 -10.45 20.04 6.37
C GLY A 793 -9.55 21.02 7.12
N GLY A 794 -8.61 21.67 6.42
CA GLY A 794 -7.73 22.67 7.00
C GLY A 794 -8.38 24.04 7.24
N VAL A 795 -7.60 25.01 7.69
CA VAL A 795 -8.08 26.37 7.94
C VAL A 795 -8.44 27.07 6.63
N ASN A 796 -9.47 27.90 6.66
CA ASN A 796 -9.81 28.76 5.54
C ASN A 796 -10.16 30.17 6.00
N TYR A 797 -9.57 31.18 5.36
CA TYR A 797 -9.85 32.59 5.62
C TYR A 797 -9.27 33.52 4.54
N THR A 798 -9.67 34.78 4.60
CA THR A 798 -9.10 35.87 3.79
C THR A 798 -8.27 36.82 4.63
N VAL A 799 -7.24 37.43 4.04
CA VAL A 799 -6.41 38.47 4.65
C VAL A 799 -6.43 39.74 3.79
N ASP A 800 -6.50 40.90 4.43
CA ASP A 800 -6.44 42.21 3.79
C ASP A 800 -5.24 43.00 4.34
N ALA A 801 -4.29 43.26 3.46
CA ALA A 801 -3.16 44.16 3.64
C ALA A 801 -3.05 45.12 2.43
N ALA A 802 -4.20 45.52 1.86
CA ALA A 802 -4.29 46.29 0.62
C ALA A 802 -3.45 45.67 -0.51
N CYS A 803 -2.55 46.42 -1.13
CA CYS A 803 -1.70 45.96 -2.22
C CYS A 803 -0.80 44.77 -1.85
N ALA A 804 -0.54 44.52 -0.55
CA ALA A 804 0.29 43.42 -0.08
C ALA A 804 -0.51 42.15 0.28
N SER A 805 -1.83 42.13 0.07
CA SER A 805 -2.71 41.03 0.54
C SER A 805 -2.30 39.65 0.04
N SER A 806 -1.92 39.52 -1.23
CA SER A 806 -1.49 38.23 -1.80
C SER A 806 -0.20 37.72 -1.15
N LEU A 807 0.79 38.60 -0.92
CA LEU A 807 2.03 38.24 -0.23
C LEU A 807 1.80 37.99 1.27
N ALA A 808 0.84 38.67 1.90
CA ALA A 808 0.41 38.39 3.27
C ALA A 808 -0.23 36.99 3.37
N ALA A 809 -1.04 36.60 2.39
CA ALA A 809 -1.58 35.25 2.30
C ALA A 809 -0.47 34.20 2.15
N VAL A 810 0.52 34.45 1.28
CA VAL A 810 1.71 33.57 1.14
C VAL A 810 2.51 33.51 2.44
N TYR A 811 2.70 34.63 3.14
CA TYR A 811 3.37 34.66 4.44
C TYR A 811 2.70 33.75 5.46
N LEU A 812 1.37 33.78 5.53
CA LEU A 812 0.59 32.93 6.43
C LEU A 812 0.60 31.46 5.99
N ALA A 813 0.49 31.19 4.69
CA ALA A 813 0.58 29.84 4.13
C ALA A 813 1.95 29.18 4.40
N VAL A 814 3.04 29.93 4.26
CA VAL A 814 4.38 29.45 4.59
C VAL A 814 4.47 29.07 6.07
N ARG A 815 3.91 29.89 6.97
CA ARG A 815 3.89 29.57 8.40
C ARG A 815 3.06 28.34 8.72
N GLU A 816 1.87 28.24 8.14
CA GLU A 816 0.99 27.08 8.28
C GLU A 816 1.69 25.76 7.88
N LEU A 817 2.50 25.79 6.82
CA LEU A 817 3.30 24.66 6.39
C LEU A 817 4.52 24.41 7.29
N GLU A 818 5.20 25.46 7.73
CA GLU A 818 6.35 25.38 8.66
C GLU A 818 5.95 24.80 10.02
N ASP A 819 4.77 25.18 10.52
CA ASP A 819 4.24 24.75 11.82
C ASP A 819 3.62 23.33 11.74
N GLY A 820 3.50 22.74 10.55
CA GLY A 820 3.00 21.38 10.37
C GLY A 820 1.51 21.21 10.62
N THR A 821 0.76 22.31 10.72
CA THR A 821 -0.70 22.29 10.90
C THR A 821 -1.45 22.02 9.61
N SER A 822 -0.81 22.28 8.46
CA SER A 822 -1.25 21.84 7.13
C SER A 822 -0.14 21.10 6.38
N ASP A 823 -0.51 20.18 5.49
CA ASP A 823 0.41 19.47 4.58
C ASP A 823 0.42 20.09 3.19
N MET A 824 -0.65 20.80 2.84
CA MET A 824 -0.81 21.54 1.59
C MET A 824 -1.58 22.83 1.88
N VAL A 825 -1.21 23.93 1.21
CA VAL A 825 -1.98 25.18 1.29
C VAL A 825 -2.26 25.70 -0.11
N ILE A 826 -3.54 25.94 -0.38
CA ILE A 826 -4.03 26.69 -1.53
C ILE A 826 -3.97 28.16 -1.16
N VAL A 827 -3.13 28.93 -1.84
CA VAL A 827 -2.91 30.33 -1.54
C VAL A 827 -3.06 31.19 -2.77
N GLY A 828 -3.55 32.41 -2.63
CA GLY A 828 -3.71 33.27 -3.80
C GLY A 828 -4.08 34.70 -3.46
N GLY A 829 -4.29 35.48 -4.52
CA GLY A 829 -4.82 36.84 -4.44
C GLY A 829 -5.93 37.04 -5.46
N ALA A 830 -6.96 37.80 -5.10
CA ALA A 830 -8.06 38.12 -5.99
C ALA A 830 -8.54 39.57 -5.79
N ASP A 831 -8.67 40.30 -6.90
CA ASP A 831 -9.28 41.63 -6.96
C ASP A 831 -10.10 41.75 -8.26
N THR A 832 -11.35 42.18 -8.13
CA THR A 832 -12.26 42.46 -9.27
C THR A 832 -12.95 43.82 -9.13
N VAL A 833 -12.49 44.66 -8.18
CA VAL A 833 -13.18 45.88 -7.78
C VAL A 833 -12.76 47.06 -8.64
N GLN A 834 -13.38 47.18 -9.82
CA GLN A 834 -13.20 48.29 -10.77
C GLN A 834 -14.44 49.18 -10.91
N SER A 835 -15.08 49.50 -9.78
CA SER A 835 -16.31 50.30 -9.72
C SER A 835 -16.03 51.82 -9.78
N PRO A 836 -17.02 52.67 -10.10
CA PRO A 836 -16.88 54.12 -9.97
C PRO A 836 -16.38 54.56 -8.59
N PHE A 837 -16.83 53.88 -7.53
CA PHE A 837 -16.39 54.14 -6.15
C PHE A 837 -14.88 53.98 -5.99
N ALA A 838 -14.29 52.91 -6.52
CA ALA A 838 -12.84 52.70 -6.47
C ALA A 838 -12.07 53.80 -7.21
N TYR A 839 -12.52 54.17 -8.42
CA TYR A 839 -11.90 55.26 -9.19
C TYR A 839 -11.99 56.62 -8.46
N PHE A 840 -13.07 56.88 -7.73
CA PHE A 840 -13.19 58.06 -6.88
C PHE A 840 -12.17 58.05 -5.74
N CYS A 841 -12.07 56.95 -5.00
CA CYS A 841 -11.10 56.81 -3.92
C CYS A 841 -9.67 57.11 -4.39
N PHE A 842 -9.23 56.49 -5.49
CA PHE A 842 -7.88 56.71 -6.03
C PHE A 842 -7.70 58.07 -6.73
N SER A 843 -8.74 58.64 -7.33
CA SER A 843 -8.67 59.98 -7.91
C SER A 843 -8.54 61.05 -6.82
N LYS A 844 -9.22 60.90 -5.69
CA LYS A 844 -9.15 61.88 -4.59
C LYS A 844 -7.87 61.76 -3.77
N THR A 845 -7.21 60.61 -3.78
CA THR A 845 -5.83 60.46 -3.28
C THR A 845 -4.76 60.85 -4.31
N GLN A 846 -5.16 61.23 -5.53
CA GLN A 846 -4.27 61.61 -6.63
C GLN A 846 -3.27 60.52 -7.03
N ALA A 847 -3.63 59.25 -6.83
CA ALA A 847 -2.76 58.11 -7.08
C ALA A 847 -2.74 57.65 -8.54
N LEU A 848 -3.84 57.83 -9.29
CA LEU A 848 -3.97 57.32 -10.66
C LEU A 848 -3.09 58.08 -11.66
N SER A 849 -2.59 57.38 -12.68
CA SER A 849 -2.00 57.98 -13.87
C SER A 849 -3.10 58.53 -14.79
N PRO A 850 -3.05 59.81 -15.20
CA PRO A 850 -3.96 60.36 -16.20
C PRO A 850 -3.68 59.79 -17.61
N ARG A 851 -2.44 59.34 -17.87
CA ARG A 851 -2.01 58.77 -19.15
C ARG A 851 -2.25 57.27 -19.28
N GLY A 852 -2.75 56.63 -18.23
CA GLY A 852 -3.14 55.23 -18.28
C GLY A 852 -1.98 54.25 -18.37
N ARG A 853 -0.82 54.58 -17.78
CA ARG A 853 0.32 53.66 -17.73
C ARG A 853 1.03 53.72 -16.38
N CYS A 854 1.27 52.56 -15.78
CA CYS A 854 2.29 52.44 -14.74
C CYS A 854 3.66 52.53 -15.41
N ARG A 855 4.48 53.49 -15.00
CA ARG A 855 5.85 53.68 -15.53
C ARG A 855 6.87 53.58 -14.39
N PRO A 856 7.07 52.37 -13.83
CA PRO A 856 7.95 52.20 -12.69
C PRO A 856 9.36 52.71 -13.00
N PHE A 857 9.86 53.59 -12.14
CA PHE A 857 11.22 54.15 -12.17
C PHE A 857 11.53 55.04 -13.40
N ASP A 858 10.52 55.39 -14.19
CA ASP A 858 10.66 56.30 -15.33
C ASP A 858 10.61 57.76 -14.88
N ALA A 859 11.36 58.65 -15.56
CA ALA A 859 11.36 60.08 -15.26
C ALA A 859 9.98 60.73 -15.45
N GLU A 860 9.12 60.12 -16.27
CA GLU A 860 7.75 60.54 -16.50
C GLU A 860 6.74 59.79 -15.62
N ALA A 861 7.12 59.08 -14.55
CA ALA A 861 6.16 58.42 -13.66
C ALA A 861 5.11 59.43 -13.10
N ASP A 862 3.82 59.16 -13.31
CA ASP A 862 2.72 60.09 -12.98
C ASP A 862 1.54 59.45 -12.25
N GLY A 863 1.68 58.20 -11.80
CA GLY A 863 0.67 57.48 -11.03
C GLY A 863 0.53 56.01 -11.43
N ILE A 864 -0.36 55.32 -10.72
CA ILE A 864 -0.70 53.91 -10.94
C ILE A 864 -1.90 53.75 -11.88
N VAL A 865 -2.04 52.58 -12.50
CA VAL A 865 -3.26 52.08 -13.13
C VAL A 865 -3.70 50.84 -12.38
N ILE A 866 -4.96 50.81 -11.96
CA ILE A 866 -5.53 49.66 -11.23
C ILE A 866 -6.03 48.61 -12.21
N SER A 867 -5.94 47.33 -11.84
CA SER A 867 -6.35 46.20 -12.69
C SER A 867 -7.08 45.12 -11.90
N GLU A 868 -7.97 44.37 -12.56
CA GLU A 868 -8.54 43.13 -12.03
C GLU A 868 -7.51 41.99 -12.14
N GLY A 869 -7.63 40.97 -11.31
CA GLY A 869 -6.78 39.79 -11.39
C GLY A 869 -7.06 38.74 -10.32
N ILE A 870 -6.89 37.48 -10.69
CA ILE A 870 -6.92 36.34 -9.76
C ILE A 870 -5.71 35.46 -10.05
N ALA A 871 -4.97 35.09 -9.01
CA ALA A 871 -3.85 34.14 -9.12
C ALA A 871 -3.86 33.19 -7.91
N ILE A 872 -3.69 31.90 -8.19
CA ILE A 872 -3.67 30.82 -7.19
C ILE A 872 -2.38 30.01 -7.32
N LEU A 873 -1.82 29.62 -6.19
CA LEU A 873 -0.67 28.74 -6.03
C LEU A 873 -1.05 27.56 -5.12
N VAL A 874 -0.45 26.41 -5.39
CA VAL A 874 -0.49 25.23 -4.50
C VAL A 874 0.89 25.10 -3.85
N LEU A 875 0.94 25.17 -2.52
CA LEU A 875 2.17 25.13 -1.75
C LEU A 875 2.27 23.86 -0.92
N LYS A 876 3.49 23.31 -0.83
CA LYS A 876 3.86 22.22 0.07
C LYS A 876 5.25 22.46 0.64
N ARG A 877 5.59 21.81 1.75
CA ARG A 877 7.00 21.75 2.18
C ARG A 877 7.82 21.07 1.07
N LEU A 878 9.03 21.56 0.81
CA LEU A 878 9.89 21.05 -0.25
C LEU A 878 10.13 19.53 -0.10
N ALA A 879 10.40 19.08 1.11
CA ALA A 879 10.60 17.66 1.41
C ALA A 879 9.36 16.81 1.09
N ASP A 880 8.15 17.34 1.29
CA ASP A 880 6.92 16.64 0.95
C ASP A 880 6.66 16.64 -0.56
N ALA A 881 6.97 17.74 -1.24
CA ALA A 881 6.91 17.82 -2.69
C ALA A 881 7.88 16.83 -3.36
N GLU A 882 9.10 16.72 -2.86
CA GLU A 882 10.11 15.74 -3.32
C GLU A 882 9.67 14.30 -3.05
N ARG A 883 9.20 14.02 -1.82
CA ARG A 883 8.66 12.70 -1.44
C ARG A 883 7.54 12.26 -2.37
N ASP A 884 6.64 13.18 -2.68
CA ASP A 884 5.45 12.90 -3.47
C ASP A 884 5.72 12.98 -4.98
N GLY A 885 6.95 13.33 -5.41
CA GLY A 885 7.30 13.43 -6.83
C GLY A 885 6.47 14.48 -7.56
N ASP A 886 6.26 15.62 -6.90
CA ASP A 886 5.58 16.77 -7.48
C ASP A 886 6.49 17.54 -8.43
N ARG A 887 5.89 18.22 -9.41
CA ARG A 887 6.61 19.22 -10.20
C ARG A 887 6.89 20.42 -9.29
N ILE A 888 8.16 20.80 -9.14
CA ILE A 888 8.55 21.96 -8.33
C ILE A 888 8.90 23.11 -9.29
N TYR A 889 8.08 24.16 -9.32
CA TYR A 889 8.32 25.34 -10.16
C TYR A 889 9.39 26.25 -9.56
N ALA A 890 9.29 26.50 -8.27
CA ALA A 890 10.21 27.31 -7.50
C ALA A 890 10.13 26.95 -6.02
N VAL A 891 11.13 27.39 -5.25
CA VAL A 891 11.19 27.21 -3.80
C VAL A 891 11.22 28.57 -3.11
N ILE A 892 10.23 28.83 -2.27
CA ILE A 892 10.14 30.00 -1.40
C ILE A 892 11.09 29.78 -0.23
N LYS A 893 12.20 30.54 -0.23
CA LYS A 893 13.25 30.46 0.81
C LYS A 893 12.89 31.27 2.05
N ALA A 894 12.16 32.37 1.89
CA ALA A 894 11.62 33.16 2.99
C ALA A 894 10.54 34.12 2.51
N VAL A 895 9.65 34.49 3.42
CA VAL A 895 8.71 35.62 3.27
C VAL A 895 8.73 36.40 4.56
N ALA A 896 8.75 37.73 4.48
CA ALA A 896 8.71 38.60 5.65
C ALA A 896 7.90 39.88 5.39
N GLY A 897 7.25 40.36 6.44
CA GLY A 897 6.54 41.64 6.44
C GLY A 897 7.15 42.65 7.40
N SER A 898 6.81 43.92 7.19
CA SER A 898 7.07 45.04 8.09
C SER A 898 5.91 46.05 8.00
N SER A 899 5.96 47.09 8.82
CA SER A 899 5.10 48.27 8.69
C SER A 899 5.99 49.51 8.71
N ASP A 900 5.58 50.55 7.98
CA ASP A 900 6.28 51.84 7.91
C ASP A 900 6.22 52.61 9.23
N GLY A 901 5.21 52.31 10.07
CA GLY A 901 5.01 52.92 11.36
C GLY A 901 4.50 54.37 11.26
N ARG A 902 4.92 55.23 12.18
CA ARG A 902 4.54 56.65 12.20
C ARG A 902 5.44 57.47 11.28
N ASP A 903 4.86 58.16 10.29
CA ASP A 903 5.56 59.06 9.38
C ASP A 903 4.64 60.24 8.91
N LYS A 904 5.02 60.97 7.84
CA LYS A 904 4.35 62.16 7.27
C LYS A 904 2.88 61.96 6.93
N GLY A 905 2.44 60.73 6.67
CA GLY A 905 1.05 60.38 6.41
C GLY A 905 0.85 58.88 6.39
N LEU A 906 -0.40 58.43 6.60
CA LEU A 906 -0.75 57.00 6.66
C LEU A 906 -0.40 56.24 5.37
N THR A 907 -0.49 56.92 4.22
CA THR A 907 -0.29 56.33 2.89
C THR A 907 1.04 56.74 2.24
N ALA A 908 1.93 57.40 2.99
CA ALA A 908 3.24 57.81 2.48
C ALA A 908 4.22 56.64 2.62
N PRO A 909 4.89 56.19 1.54
CA PRO A 909 5.83 55.08 1.60
C PRO A 909 7.12 55.48 2.32
N ARG A 910 7.73 54.53 3.04
CA ARG A 910 8.94 54.78 3.81
C ARG A 910 10.08 53.77 3.50
N PRO A 911 11.25 54.22 3.03
CA PRO A 911 12.38 53.33 2.71
C PRO A 911 12.79 52.42 3.87
N GLU A 912 12.84 52.94 5.11
CA GLU A 912 13.26 52.11 6.25
C GLU A 912 12.26 50.98 6.56
N GLY A 913 10.99 51.15 6.22
CA GLY A 913 9.98 50.09 6.31
C GLY A 913 10.29 48.95 5.35
N GLN A 914 10.56 49.28 4.10
CA GLN A 914 10.91 48.31 3.05
C GLN A 914 12.23 47.60 3.37
N ILE A 915 13.28 48.34 3.76
CA ILE A 915 14.56 47.78 4.20
C ILE A 915 14.38 46.81 5.38
N ARG A 916 13.49 47.11 6.33
CA ARG A 916 13.18 46.18 7.44
C ARG A 916 12.58 44.86 6.94
N ALA A 917 11.64 44.90 5.98
CA ALA A 917 11.06 43.69 5.42
C ALA A 917 12.11 42.86 4.68
N LEU A 918 12.90 43.51 3.81
CA LEU A 918 13.98 42.87 3.04
C LEU A 918 15.02 42.22 3.97
N ARG A 919 15.51 42.94 4.99
CA ARG A 919 16.48 42.39 5.96
C ARG A 919 15.95 41.15 6.68
N ARG A 920 14.67 41.15 7.06
CA ARG A 920 14.02 39.99 7.70
C ARG A 920 13.93 38.80 6.74
N ALA A 921 13.56 39.04 5.48
CA ALA A 921 13.47 38.00 4.46
C ALA A 921 14.85 37.37 4.20
N TYR A 922 15.89 38.16 3.94
CA TYR A 922 17.24 37.64 3.70
C TYR A 922 17.83 36.93 4.92
N ALA A 923 17.62 37.47 6.13
CA ALA A 923 18.06 36.82 7.36
C ALA A 923 17.42 35.43 7.54
N LYS A 924 16.13 35.28 7.21
CA LYS A 924 15.45 33.98 7.24
C LYS A 924 15.90 33.06 6.11
N ALA A 925 16.12 33.59 4.91
CA ALA A 925 16.49 32.82 3.73
C ALA A 925 17.92 32.24 3.80
N GLY A 926 18.80 32.86 4.60
CA GLY A 926 20.17 32.39 4.82
C GLY A 926 21.14 32.68 3.67
N PHE A 927 20.80 33.61 2.75
CA PHE A 927 21.69 34.03 1.66
C PHE A 927 21.79 35.56 1.56
N SER A 928 22.87 36.04 0.93
CA SER A 928 23.17 37.46 0.77
C SER A 928 22.33 38.11 -0.34
N PRO A 929 21.88 39.37 -0.20
CA PRO A 929 21.24 40.11 -1.29
C PRO A 929 22.09 40.14 -2.58
N ALA A 930 23.42 40.03 -2.46
CA ALA A 930 24.32 39.99 -3.62
C ALA A 930 24.15 38.76 -4.52
N THR A 931 23.42 37.72 -4.08
CA THR A 931 23.14 36.53 -4.90
C THR A 931 21.82 36.63 -5.67
N VAL A 932 21.08 37.73 -5.54
CA VAL A 932 19.79 37.93 -6.21
C VAL A 932 20.00 38.38 -7.64
N GLY A 933 19.49 37.60 -8.60
CA GLY A 933 19.62 37.89 -10.04
C GLY A 933 18.51 38.78 -10.61
N LEU A 934 17.34 38.86 -9.94
CA LEU A 934 16.18 39.63 -10.38
C LEU A 934 15.37 40.09 -9.16
N ILE A 935 14.88 41.32 -9.21
CA ILE A 935 13.91 41.87 -8.24
C ILE A 935 12.66 42.24 -9.03
N GLU A 936 11.55 41.57 -8.74
CA GLU A 936 10.21 42.01 -9.14
C GLU A 936 9.75 43.03 -8.10
N ALA A 937 9.76 44.30 -8.47
CA ALA A 937 9.46 45.42 -7.57
C ALA A 937 7.95 45.62 -7.39
N HIS A 938 7.54 46.36 -6.36
CA HIS A 938 6.18 46.88 -6.25
C HIS A 938 5.85 47.81 -7.42
N GLY A 939 6.78 48.69 -7.82
CA GLY A 939 6.82 49.31 -9.13
C GLY A 939 5.55 50.07 -9.51
N THR A 940 5.00 50.87 -8.59
CA THR A 940 3.68 51.49 -8.77
C THR A 940 3.62 52.58 -9.85
N GLY A 941 4.76 53.14 -10.27
CA GLY A 941 4.78 54.28 -11.18
C GLY A 941 4.40 55.60 -10.50
N THR A 942 4.45 55.65 -9.17
CA THR A 942 4.18 56.87 -8.39
C THR A 942 5.49 57.54 -8.02
N VAL A 943 5.56 58.87 -8.14
CA VAL A 943 6.80 59.63 -7.88
C VAL A 943 7.38 59.37 -6.49
N ALA A 944 6.52 59.28 -5.47
CA ALA A 944 6.95 59.01 -4.09
C ALA A 944 7.25 57.53 -3.84
N GLY A 945 6.46 56.61 -4.40
CA GLY A 945 6.63 55.17 -4.21
C GLY A 945 7.88 54.65 -4.86
N ASP A 946 8.09 54.96 -6.14
CA ASP A 946 9.24 54.48 -6.90
C ASP A 946 10.55 55.02 -6.32
N ARG A 947 10.56 56.28 -5.87
CA ARG A 947 11.72 56.86 -5.18
C ARG A 947 12.01 56.14 -3.87
N ALA A 948 10.99 55.88 -3.05
CA ALA A 948 11.16 55.23 -1.76
C ALA A 948 11.55 53.75 -1.88
N GLU A 949 11.22 53.09 -3.01
CA GLU A 949 11.58 51.70 -3.29
C GLU A 949 13.02 51.54 -3.81
N VAL A 950 13.54 52.56 -4.51
CA VAL A 950 14.94 52.58 -4.97
C VAL A 950 15.91 52.98 -3.86
N GLU A 951 15.50 53.88 -2.95
CA GLU A 951 16.28 54.31 -1.76
C GLU A 951 16.41 53.19 -0.71
#